data_AF-R7A4R6-F1
#
_entry.id   AF-R7A4R6-F1
#
_cell.length_a   1.000
_cell.length_b   1.000
_cell.length_c   1.000
_cell.angle_alpha   90.00
_cell.angle_beta   90.00
_cell.angle_gamma   90.00
#
_symmetry.space_group_name_H-M   'P 1'
#
loop_
_entity.id
_entity.type
_entity.pdbx_description
1 polymer ?
#
loop_
_entity_poly.entity_id
_entity_poly.type
_entity_poly.pdbx_seq_one_letter_code
_entity_poly.pdbx_strand_id
1 'polypeptide(L)'
;MTQRFRKALSIAASAAMLCSMLLYLPQDHRLGSWLASAEEVSAEPEGEGTAESPYQISNADQLYWFAEHADTSAHAKLTDDIVVNENLVNSSGDLNSGSYRSWTPIGNLEATLGYTCAFSGTFDGDGHTISGLYDDTGRTYAGFVGELSGSGTIKNLGIVDSWIRGYHVGGVCGESAGTITYCYFSGTINVELANAGGLCGENSGTITNSYNMGKVSGISSGNGIGGVCGANSGTITNSYNIGTVSATDHAAAGGVSGINSGIITYSYNTGSVFASRYVAGGVCGQNDGTIRNVFNSGKLNSSSSGYYVRIGGLCGITTSGSTLEYGYNIGMLNGDEYDPLGGVCALPEGSVSHCWYNSDVFGGNAFVAGEEDRETVGGKNTAAFASGEVAYLLGKAWGQDLENGQENPALGGVKVYENKIYSRCDAGDMPTLVYSNTKEADMIPAHTYAYGRCKVCGAYKNQVGVHLAGHSLTLDGDIGVHFYMELDSRLLANEHAYMRFTLPNGQTQQIPVSDAKTDQVDEGTYYVFTCRVAAKEMTFEITDQICTDTLQGPVYSFTVQDYAKYICNNSAEYSAEAAALAEAMLQYGAYAKAYFEGTALAPTAAMEAVTADTLSELMPGSSGTLPEGITYYGTTLLLESNTVLRHYFRVEPGFDVSQYAFTGSKGNYYYIDTAGISVNRFRIPVSVSVTEQTGFQQSSGSKWSLSYSPLYYLRSVLGAENTDPELKHLVQAMYLFHRAALDYEMSLGEITPEPPVAEAELS
;
A
#
# COMPACT_ATOMS: atom_id res chain seq x y z
N MET A 1 -54.74 -46.67 14.38
CA MET A 1 -55.85 -46.63 15.36
C MET A 1 -55.48 -47.38 16.66
N THR A 2 -54.30 -47.14 17.23
CA THR A 2 -53.82 -47.84 18.44
C THR A 2 -52.71 -47.02 19.14
N GLN A 3 -53.12 -45.99 19.88
CA GLN A 3 -52.36 -45.37 20.98
C GLN A 3 -53.34 -44.53 21.84
N ARG A 4 -54.35 -43.92 21.18
CA ARG A 4 -55.51 -43.26 21.82
C ARG A 4 -56.32 -44.19 22.75
N PHE A 5 -56.44 -45.49 22.42
CA PHE A 5 -57.19 -46.45 23.26
C PHE A 5 -56.46 -46.89 24.55
N ARG A 6 -55.12 -46.76 24.63
CA ARG A 6 -54.37 -47.12 25.84
C ARG A 6 -54.36 -45.99 26.89
N LYS A 7 -54.36 -44.71 26.47
CA LYS A 7 -54.48 -43.56 27.38
C LYS A 7 -55.90 -43.40 27.96
N ALA A 8 -56.95 -43.70 27.20
CA ALA A 8 -58.33 -43.65 27.71
C ALA A 8 -58.60 -44.71 28.81
N LEU A 9 -57.92 -45.86 28.77
CA LEU A 9 -58.10 -46.93 29.76
C LEU A 9 -57.36 -46.69 31.08
N SER A 10 -56.22 -45.97 31.08
CA SER A 10 -55.48 -45.67 32.32
C SER A 10 -56.16 -44.54 33.12
N ILE A 11 -56.77 -43.56 32.45
CA ILE A 11 -57.51 -42.47 33.09
C ILE A 11 -58.80 -42.99 33.74
N ALA A 12 -59.49 -43.95 33.11
CA ALA A 12 -60.67 -44.59 33.68
C ALA A 12 -60.35 -45.50 34.90
N ALA A 13 -59.18 -46.14 34.92
CA ALA A 13 -58.75 -46.99 36.03
C ALA A 13 -58.36 -46.17 37.28
N SER A 14 -57.76 -44.99 37.10
CA SER A 14 -57.41 -44.08 38.20
C SER A 14 -58.64 -43.41 38.83
N ALA A 15 -59.65 -43.08 38.02
CA ALA A 15 -60.92 -42.53 38.50
C ALA A 15 -61.73 -43.55 39.34
N ALA A 16 -61.67 -44.84 38.97
CA ALA A 16 -62.33 -45.91 39.72
C ALA A 16 -61.65 -46.20 41.08
N MET A 17 -60.32 -46.08 41.18
CA MET A 17 -59.61 -46.22 42.46
C MET A 17 -59.93 -45.08 43.43
N LEU A 18 -60.04 -43.83 42.97
CA LEU A 18 -60.45 -42.70 43.83
C LEU A 18 -61.89 -42.82 44.34
N CYS A 19 -62.83 -43.32 43.52
CA CYS A 19 -64.21 -43.57 43.95
C CYS A 19 -64.33 -44.63 45.05
N SER A 20 -63.39 -45.58 45.12
CA SER A 20 -63.41 -46.64 46.15
C SER A 20 -62.87 -46.20 47.51
N MET A 21 -62.02 -45.16 47.56
CA MET A 21 -61.50 -44.57 48.81
C MET A 21 -62.50 -43.62 49.49
N LEU A 22 -63.50 -43.12 48.78
CA LEU A 22 -64.52 -42.19 49.29
C LEU A 22 -65.63 -42.86 50.14
N LEU A 23 -65.66 -44.19 50.23
CA LEU A 23 -66.68 -44.93 50.98
C LEU A 23 -66.31 -45.21 52.45
N TYR A 24 -65.15 -44.73 52.94
CA TYR A 24 -64.63 -45.08 54.28
C TYR A 24 -64.25 -43.92 55.21
N LEU A 25 -64.65 -42.68 54.90
CA LEU A 25 -64.39 -41.54 55.80
C LEU A 25 -65.64 -41.10 56.59
N PRO A 26 -65.54 -40.88 57.92
CA PRO A 26 -66.67 -40.45 58.75
C PRO A 26 -67.17 -39.06 58.38
N GLN A 27 -68.49 -38.88 58.37
CA GLN A 27 -69.13 -37.58 58.18
C GLN A 27 -68.88 -36.68 59.37
N ASP A 28 -68.05 -35.66 59.18
CA ASP A 28 -68.25 -34.30 59.69
C ASP A 28 -67.04 -33.45 59.32
N HIS A 29 -67.16 -32.65 58.26
CA HIS A 29 -66.60 -31.30 58.08
C HIS A 29 -66.78 -30.86 56.61
N ARG A 30 -67.83 -30.06 56.39
CA ARG A 30 -67.98 -29.04 55.34
C ARG A 30 -67.49 -29.39 53.92
N LEU A 31 -68.38 -30.03 53.17
CA LEU A 31 -68.44 -29.97 51.70
C LEU A 31 -68.62 -28.50 51.25
N GLY A 32 -67.52 -27.77 51.05
CA GLY A 32 -67.59 -26.36 50.64
C GLY A 32 -66.28 -25.71 50.20
N SER A 33 -65.20 -26.48 50.00
CA SER A 33 -63.90 -25.92 49.57
C SER A 33 -63.01 -26.89 48.78
N TRP A 34 -63.56 -27.99 48.26
CA TRP A 34 -62.80 -29.02 47.51
C TRP A 34 -63.23 -29.18 46.04
N LEU A 35 -63.93 -28.17 45.51
CA LEU A 35 -64.35 -28.10 44.09
C LEU A 35 -64.03 -26.73 43.46
N ALA A 36 -63.05 -26.00 44.02
CA ALA A 36 -62.52 -24.75 43.45
C ALA A 36 -60.99 -24.85 43.30
N SER A 37 -60.54 -25.91 42.62
CA SER A 37 -59.28 -25.88 41.87
C SER A 37 -59.50 -26.77 40.64
N ALA A 38 -60.38 -26.31 39.75
CA ALA A 38 -60.23 -26.72 38.37
C ALA A 38 -58.84 -26.19 37.96
N GLU A 39 -57.91 -27.10 37.67
CA GLU A 39 -56.74 -26.74 36.85
C GLU A 39 -57.28 -25.93 35.67
N GLU A 40 -56.88 -24.66 35.56
CA GLU A 40 -57.10 -23.90 34.34
C GLU A 40 -56.37 -24.65 33.24
N VAL A 41 -57.12 -25.41 32.44
CA VAL A 41 -56.57 -26.10 31.28
C VAL A 41 -56.11 -25.01 30.32
N SER A 42 -54.80 -24.82 30.23
CA SER A 42 -54.18 -23.94 29.25
C SER A 42 -54.66 -24.33 27.85
N ALA A 43 -55.04 -23.35 27.03
CA ALA A 43 -55.65 -23.61 25.72
C ALA A 43 -54.57 -24.06 24.72
N GLU A 44 -54.77 -25.23 24.08
CA GLU A 44 -53.87 -25.72 23.03
C GLU A 44 -53.88 -24.76 21.82
N PRO A 45 -52.70 -24.27 21.36
CA PRO A 45 -52.58 -23.42 20.18
C PRO A 45 -52.83 -24.19 18.89
N GLU A 46 -53.22 -23.48 17.83
CA GLU A 46 -53.32 -24.08 16.49
C GLU A 46 -51.92 -24.43 15.94
N GLY A 47 -51.81 -25.52 15.17
CA GLY A 47 -50.54 -26.02 14.61
C GLY A 47 -50.23 -27.44 15.06
N GLU A 48 -49.19 -28.05 14.47
CA GLU A 48 -48.75 -29.41 14.79
C GLU A 48 -47.37 -29.41 15.50
N GLY A 49 -46.78 -28.24 15.73
CA GLY A 49 -45.44 -28.09 16.31
C GLY A 49 -44.31 -28.50 15.38
N THR A 50 -44.56 -28.70 14.08
CA THR A 50 -43.55 -28.98 13.06
C THR A 50 -43.00 -27.69 12.47
N ALA A 51 -41.87 -27.74 11.75
CA ALA A 51 -41.30 -26.57 11.10
C ALA A 51 -42.25 -25.96 10.04
N GLU A 52 -43.03 -26.80 9.33
CA GLU A 52 -44.01 -26.38 8.33
C GLU A 52 -45.35 -25.92 8.93
N SER A 53 -45.66 -26.37 10.14
CA SER A 53 -46.90 -26.03 10.85
C SER A 53 -46.61 -25.77 12.33
N PRO A 54 -45.89 -24.68 12.66
CA PRO A 54 -45.54 -24.35 14.04
C PRO A 54 -46.81 -24.01 14.84
N TYR A 55 -46.73 -24.19 16.16
CA TYR A 55 -47.79 -23.73 17.06
C TYR A 55 -47.93 -22.21 17.01
N GLN A 56 -49.13 -21.71 16.78
CA GLN A 56 -49.47 -20.29 16.70
C GLN A 56 -49.93 -19.79 18.07
N ILE A 57 -49.15 -18.91 18.69
CA ILE A 57 -49.39 -18.40 20.04
C ILE A 57 -49.86 -16.94 19.95
N SER A 58 -51.03 -16.65 20.49
CA SER A 58 -51.69 -15.33 20.46
C SER A 58 -52.05 -14.78 21.85
N ASN A 59 -51.93 -15.61 22.89
CA ASN A 59 -52.25 -15.22 24.26
C ASN A 59 -51.43 -15.99 25.30
N ALA A 60 -51.51 -15.55 26.56
CA ALA A 60 -50.77 -16.14 27.67
C ALA A 60 -51.13 -17.63 27.89
N ASP A 61 -52.38 -18.04 27.77
CA ASP A 61 -52.76 -19.43 28.02
C ASP A 61 -52.15 -20.39 27.00
N GLN A 62 -52.09 -19.99 25.73
CA GLN A 62 -51.38 -20.74 24.68
C GLN A 62 -49.87 -20.80 24.92
N LEU A 63 -49.28 -19.72 25.43
CA LEU A 63 -47.85 -19.69 25.78
C LEU A 63 -47.53 -20.68 26.91
N TYR A 64 -48.36 -20.69 27.97
CA TYR A 64 -48.22 -21.61 29.08
C TYR A 64 -48.47 -23.05 28.65
N TRP A 65 -49.46 -23.29 27.78
CA TRP A 65 -49.68 -24.61 27.20
C TRP A 65 -48.42 -25.12 26.49
N PHE A 66 -47.81 -24.27 25.66
CA PHE A 66 -46.59 -24.63 24.93
C PHE A 66 -45.45 -24.99 25.89
N ALA A 67 -45.23 -24.18 26.93
CA ALA A 67 -44.16 -24.43 27.89
C ALA A 67 -44.34 -25.72 28.71
N GLU A 68 -45.59 -26.10 29.01
CA GLU A 68 -45.91 -27.25 29.85
C GLU A 68 -46.08 -28.55 29.05
N HIS A 69 -46.61 -28.49 27.84
CA HIS A 69 -47.12 -29.66 27.11
C HIS A 69 -46.44 -29.93 25.77
N ALA A 70 -45.80 -28.94 25.14
CA ALA A 70 -45.17 -29.16 23.85
C ALA A 70 -43.91 -30.05 24.00
N ASP A 71 -43.61 -30.81 22.93
CA ASP A 71 -42.34 -31.51 22.83
C ASP A 71 -41.19 -30.49 22.80
N THR A 72 -40.04 -30.79 23.42
CA THR A 72 -38.91 -29.86 23.45
C THR A 72 -38.32 -29.59 22.06
N SER A 73 -38.64 -30.42 21.06
CA SER A 73 -38.30 -30.20 19.65
C SER A 73 -39.36 -29.42 18.85
N ALA A 74 -40.50 -29.08 19.46
CA ALA A 74 -41.59 -28.41 18.77
C ALA A 74 -41.24 -26.97 18.36
N HIS A 75 -41.81 -26.55 17.23
CA HIS A 75 -41.69 -25.19 16.72
C HIS A 75 -42.92 -24.36 17.07
N ALA A 76 -42.70 -23.10 17.47
CA ALA A 76 -43.74 -22.15 17.80
C ALA A 76 -43.48 -20.78 17.15
N LYS A 77 -44.56 -20.06 16.90
CA LYS A 77 -44.57 -18.72 16.33
C LYS A 77 -45.58 -17.84 17.07
N LEU A 78 -45.17 -16.63 17.46
CA LEU A 78 -46.11 -15.63 17.97
C LEU A 78 -46.92 -15.02 16.82
N THR A 79 -48.19 -14.74 17.10
CA THR A 79 -49.13 -14.09 16.18
C THR A 79 -49.68 -12.78 16.73
N ASP A 80 -49.45 -12.51 18.01
CA ASP A 80 -49.80 -11.29 18.73
C ASP A 80 -48.78 -11.06 19.86
N ASP A 81 -48.74 -9.83 20.37
CA ASP A 81 -48.05 -9.53 21.62
C ASP A 81 -48.73 -10.25 22.80
N ILE A 82 -47.93 -10.87 23.67
CA ILE A 82 -48.42 -11.69 24.78
C ILE A 82 -48.22 -10.93 26.09
N VAL A 83 -49.30 -10.74 26.85
CA VAL A 83 -49.26 -10.14 28.19
C VAL A 83 -49.55 -11.20 29.23
N VAL A 84 -48.57 -11.53 30.07
CA VAL A 84 -48.71 -12.51 31.18
C VAL A 84 -49.08 -11.82 32.48
N ASN A 85 -48.35 -10.77 32.83
CA ASN A 85 -48.61 -9.88 33.94
C ASN A 85 -48.48 -8.43 33.45
N GLU A 86 -49.27 -7.51 34.00
CA GLU A 86 -49.20 -6.08 33.67
C GLU A 86 -48.46 -5.30 34.76
N ASN A 87 -47.64 -4.33 34.37
CA ASN A 87 -46.94 -3.40 35.26
C ASN A 87 -46.11 -4.15 36.32
N LEU A 88 -45.35 -5.15 35.89
CA LEU A 88 -44.59 -6.00 36.79
C LEU A 88 -43.42 -5.23 37.43
N VAL A 89 -42.68 -4.46 36.64
CA VAL A 89 -41.54 -3.66 37.10
C VAL A 89 -41.82 -2.17 36.99
N ASN A 90 -41.39 -1.41 37.98
CA ASN A 90 -41.49 0.05 37.96
C ASN A 90 -40.34 0.70 37.17
N SER A 91 -40.35 2.03 37.06
CA SER A 91 -39.33 2.79 36.34
C SER A 91 -37.91 2.68 36.93
N SER A 92 -37.77 2.25 38.18
CA SER A 92 -36.48 1.99 38.83
C SER A 92 -35.97 0.55 38.59
N GLY A 93 -36.78 -0.26 37.91
CA GLY A 93 -36.54 -1.68 37.71
C GLY A 93 -36.79 -2.51 38.96
N ASP A 94 -37.62 -2.04 39.89
CA ASP A 94 -38.02 -2.80 41.08
C ASP A 94 -39.40 -3.43 40.86
N LEU A 95 -39.63 -4.62 41.43
CA LEU A 95 -40.91 -5.34 41.35
C LEU A 95 -42.02 -4.52 42.04
N ASN A 96 -43.16 -4.35 41.38
CA ASN A 96 -44.33 -3.75 41.98
C ASN A 96 -44.99 -4.70 43.02
N SER A 97 -45.81 -4.18 43.92
CA SER A 97 -46.59 -5.02 44.84
C SER A 97 -47.77 -5.64 44.10
N GLY A 98 -47.92 -6.96 44.14
CA GLY A 98 -49.04 -7.65 43.50
C GLY A 98 -49.00 -9.16 43.68
N SER A 99 -49.99 -9.84 43.08
CA SER A 99 -49.97 -11.29 42.87
C SER A 99 -49.76 -11.52 41.38
N TYR A 100 -48.73 -12.29 41.05
CA TYR A 100 -48.28 -12.48 39.68
C TYR A 100 -48.41 -13.95 39.29
N ARG A 101 -48.78 -14.21 38.03
CA ARG A 101 -48.73 -15.55 37.45
C ARG A 101 -47.25 -15.92 37.26
N SER A 102 -46.79 -16.96 37.96
CA SER A 102 -45.40 -17.42 37.86
C SER A 102 -45.13 -18.06 36.50
N TRP A 103 -43.92 -17.86 35.98
CA TRP A 103 -43.41 -18.51 34.78
C TRP A 103 -42.53 -19.71 35.16
N THR A 104 -42.56 -20.75 34.33
CA THR A 104 -41.59 -21.85 34.36
C THR A 104 -40.90 -21.90 33.01
N PRO A 105 -39.56 -21.79 32.97
CA PRO A 105 -38.83 -21.73 31.70
C PRO A 105 -39.03 -22.99 30.84
N ILE A 106 -39.12 -22.78 29.52
CA ILE A 106 -39.18 -23.89 28.56
C ILE A 106 -37.84 -24.64 28.60
N GLY A 107 -37.88 -25.97 28.66
CA GLY A 107 -36.66 -26.79 28.66
C GLY A 107 -35.80 -26.66 29.93
N ASN A 108 -36.42 -26.76 31.10
CA ASN A 108 -35.79 -26.61 32.43
C ASN A 108 -36.05 -27.81 33.38
N LEU A 109 -36.55 -28.94 32.85
CA LEU A 109 -36.95 -30.14 33.60
C LEU A 109 -35.78 -31.01 34.13
N GLU A 110 -34.53 -30.55 34.10
CA GLU A 110 -33.36 -31.38 34.43
C GLU A 110 -33.32 -31.78 35.92
N ALA A 111 -34.02 -31.05 36.81
CA ALA A 111 -33.94 -31.30 38.25
C ALA A 111 -34.76 -32.51 38.77
N THR A 112 -35.63 -33.15 37.97
CA THR A 112 -36.56 -34.18 38.52
C THR A 112 -36.30 -35.61 38.05
N LEU A 113 -35.70 -35.85 36.86
CA LEU A 113 -35.70 -37.19 36.25
C LEU A 113 -34.38 -37.65 35.58
N GLY A 114 -33.32 -36.84 35.54
CA GLY A 114 -32.01 -37.26 35.01
C GLY A 114 -31.97 -37.48 33.48
N TYR A 115 -32.78 -36.73 32.73
CA TYR A 115 -32.76 -36.66 31.27
C TYR A 115 -32.59 -35.21 30.82
N THR A 116 -31.87 -35.01 29.72
CA THR A 116 -31.71 -33.71 29.05
C THR A 116 -33.07 -33.20 28.56
N CYS A 117 -33.50 -32.04 29.03
CA CYS A 117 -34.77 -31.40 28.66
C CYS A 117 -34.61 -30.14 27.80
N ALA A 118 -33.40 -29.86 27.32
CA ALA A 118 -33.09 -28.65 26.56
C ALA A 118 -34.03 -28.48 25.35
N PHE A 119 -34.48 -27.24 25.14
CA PHE A 119 -35.30 -26.87 23.99
C PHE A 119 -34.47 -26.99 22.71
N SER A 120 -35.00 -27.71 21.72
CA SER A 120 -34.32 -28.04 20.46
C SER A 120 -35.09 -27.60 19.23
N GLY A 121 -36.33 -27.12 19.40
CA GLY A 121 -37.15 -26.53 18.35
C GLY A 121 -36.84 -25.06 18.08
N THR A 122 -37.74 -24.40 17.34
CA THR A 122 -37.64 -22.96 17.05
C THR A 122 -38.77 -22.20 17.72
N PHE A 123 -38.44 -21.14 18.46
CA PHE A 123 -39.40 -20.15 18.92
C PHE A 123 -39.20 -18.85 18.14
N ASP A 124 -40.16 -18.53 17.26
CA ASP A 124 -40.14 -17.32 16.42
C ASP A 124 -41.11 -16.28 17.00
N GLY A 125 -40.59 -15.17 17.53
CA GLY A 125 -41.43 -14.07 17.98
C GLY A 125 -42.09 -13.30 16.85
N ASP A 126 -41.66 -13.46 15.59
CA ASP A 126 -42.18 -12.73 14.41
C ASP A 126 -42.22 -11.19 14.57
N GLY A 127 -41.39 -10.64 15.48
CA GLY A 127 -41.39 -9.22 15.82
C GLY A 127 -42.31 -8.83 16.98
N HIS A 128 -43.01 -9.79 17.59
CA HIS A 128 -43.85 -9.60 18.78
C HIS A 128 -43.07 -9.71 20.09
N THR A 129 -43.76 -9.32 21.16
CA THR A 129 -43.24 -9.29 22.52
C THR A 129 -43.98 -10.24 23.45
N ILE A 130 -43.30 -10.67 24.52
CA ILE A 130 -43.89 -11.28 25.70
C ILE A 130 -43.60 -10.36 26.88
N SER A 131 -44.66 -9.89 27.54
CA SER A 131 -44.57 -9.00 28.69
C SER A 131 -44.98 -9.69 29.99
N GLY A 132 -44.35 -9.31 31.10
CA GLY A 132 -44.79 -9.74 32.42
C GLY A 132 -44.33 -11.14 32.84
N LEU A 133 -43.22 -11.67 32.32
CA LEU A 133 -42.69 -12.94 32.84
C LEU A 133 -42.18 -12.73 34.27
N TYR A 134 -42.72 -13.49 35.22
CA TYR A 134 -42.36 -13.43 36.63
C TYR A 134 -41.79 -14.77 37.10
N ASP A 135 -40.51 -14.80 37.48
CA ASP A 135 -39.88 -15.94 38.15
C ASP A 135 -39.09 -15.45 39.38
N ASP A 136 -39.50 -15.87 40.56
CA ASP A 136 -38.85 -15.58 41.85
C ASP A 136 -38.54 -16.86 42.64
N THR A 137 -38.44 -18.00 41.93
CA THR A 137 -38.33 -19.30 42.58
C THR A 137 -36.90 -19.72 42.90
N GLY A 138 -35.89 -18.98 42.42
CA GLY A 138 -34.50 -19.30 42.68
C GLY A 138 -34.00 -20.54 41.93
N ARG A 139 -34.58 -20.87 40.78
CA ARG A 139 -34.23 -22.06 39.99
C ARG A 139 -32.95 -21.86 39.15
N THR A 140 -32.27 -22.96 38.85
CA THR A 140 -31.13 -23.01 37.92
C THR A 140 -31.63 -22.89 36.49
N TYR A 141 -30.89 -22.17 35.64
CA TYR A 141 -31.24 -21.87 34.26
C TYR A 141 -32.58 -21.15 34.15
N ALA A 142 -32.64 -19.94 34.72
CA ALA A 142 -33.84 -19.11 34.65
C ALA A 142 -33.86 -18.24 33.38
N GLY A 143 -35.04 -18.10 32.79
CA GLY A 143 -35.26 -17.28 31.61
C GLY A 143 -36.61 -17.56 30.95
N PHE A 144 -36.84 -17.00 29.76
CA PHE A 144 -37.93 -17.46 28.92
C PHE A 144 -37.77 -18.96 28.57
N VAL A 145 -36.57 -19.33 28.12
CA VAL A 145 -36.09 -20.71 27.97
C VAL A 145 -35.03 -20.99 29.04
N GLY A 146 -35.07 -22.16 29.68
CA GLY A 146 -34.05 -22.57 30.63
C GLY A 146 -32.77 -22.96 29.89
N GLU A 147 -32.82 -24.09 29.19
CA GLU A 147 -31.71 -24.58 28.38
C GLU A 147 -32.10 -24.64 26.90
N LEU A 148 -31.25 -24.07 26.04
CA LEU A 148 -31.36 -24.14 24.59
C LEU A 148 -30.27 -25.07 24.04
N SER A 149 -30.69 -26.20 23.46
CA SER A 149 -29.78 -27.15 22.84
C SER A 149 -29.11 -26.59 21.57
N GLY A 150 -28.07 -27.28 21.07
CA GLY A 150 -27.32 -26.86 19.88
C GLY A 150 -28.13 -26.73 18.58
N SER A 151 -29.29 -27.39 18.48
CA SER A 151 -30.22 -27.21 17.33
C SER A 151 -31.34 -26.21 17.61
N GLY A 152 -31.49 -25.78 18.87
CA GLY A 152 -32.53 -24.85 19.29
C GLY A 152 -32.31 -23.45 18.74
N THR A 153 -33.40 -22.75 18.44
CA THR A 153 -33.37 -21.36 17.96
C THR A 153 -34.45 -20.52 18.64
N ILE A 154 -34.06 -19.34 19.13
CA ILE A 154 -34.99 -18.29 19.58
C ILE A 154 -34.72 -17.07 18.72
N LYS A 155 -35.74 -16.53 18.06
CA LYS A 155 -35.56 -15.37 17.18
C LYS A 155 -36.70 -14.37 17.16
N ASN A 156 -36.41 -13.14 16.76
CA ASN A 156 -37.39 -12.06 16.53
C ASN A 156 -38.31 -11.79 17.73
N LEU A 157 -37.77 -11.84 18.96
CA LEU A 157 -38.56 -11.85 20.18
C LEU A 157 -38.09 -10.80 21.19
N GLY A 158 -39.03 -10.00 21.69
CA GLY A 158 -38.82 -9.10 22.83
C GLY A 158 -39.38 -9.67 24.13
N ILE A 159 -38.57 -9.79 25.16
CA ILE A 159 -39.04 -10.08 26.53
C ILE A 159 -39.02 -8.77 27.33
N VAL A 160 -40.19 -8.28 27.74
CA VAL A 160 -40.36 -6.93 28.32
C VAL A 160 -41.12 -6.97 29.65
N ASP A 161 -41.02 -5.91 30.45
CA ASP A 161 -41.73 -5.78 31.75
C ASP A 161 -41.64 -7.07 32.59
N SER A 162 -40.46 -7.68 32.65
CA SER A 162 -40.27 -9.03 33.21
C SER A 162 -39.35 -8.97 34.43
N TRP A 163 -39.58 -9.85 35.40
CA TRP A 163 -38.76 -9.98 36.62
C TRP A 163 -38.32 -11.44 36.78
N ILE A 164 -37.01 -11.68 36.69
CA ILE A 164 -36.45 -13.03 36.71
C ILE A 164 -35.35 -13.11 37.76
N ARG A 165 -35.47 -14.09 38.66
CA ARG A 165 -34.49 -14.42 39.69
C ARG A 165 -34.21 -15.92 39.71
N GLY A 166 -32.93 -16.26 39.78
CA GLY A 166 -32.46 -17.64 39.75
C GLY A 166 -30.94 -17.75 39.79
N TYR A 167 -30.45 -18.90 39.34
CA TYR A 167 -29.04 -19.19 39.06
C TYR A 167 -28.86 -19.40 37.55
N HIS A 168 -27.78 -18.91 36.95
CA HIS A 168 -27.53 -18.92 35.50
C HIS A 168 -28.71 -18.30 34.74
N VAL A 169 -28.82 -16.97 34.82
CA VAL A 169 -30.04 -16.27 34.41
C VAL A 169 -29.84 -15.49 33.13
N GLY A 170 -30.73 -15.71 32.17
CA GLY A 170 -30.88 -14.87 30.99
C GLY A 170 -32.31 -14.44 30.80
N GLY A 171 -32.55 -13.21 30.36
CA GLY A 171 -33.92 -12.75 30.06
C GLY A 171 -34.58 -13.60 28.97
N VAL A 172 -33.78 -14.07 28.01
CA VAL A 172 -34.23 -14.94 26.91
C VAL A 172 -33.89 -16.40 27.19
N CYS A 173 -32.68 -16.69 27.67
CA CYS A 173 -32.24 -18.07 27.90
C CYS A 173 -31.28 -18.23 29.08
N GLY A 174 -31.52 -19.17 30.00
CA GLY A 174 -30.56 -19.45 31.08
C GLY A 174 -29.20 -19.92 30.56
N GLU A 175 -29.18 -21.03 29.83
CA GLU A 175 -28.01 -21.60 29.16
C GLU A 175 -28.30 -21.89 27.69
N SER A 176 -27.44 -21.43 26.78
CA SER A 176 -27.63 -21.59 25.35
C SER A 176 -26.41 -22.21 24.66
N ALA A 177 -26.60 -23.41 24.13
CA ALA A 177 -25.76 -24.01 23.09
C ALA A 177 -26.28 -23.71 21.66
N GLY A 178 -27.51 -23.20 21.55
CA GLY A 178 -28.20 -22.93 20.28
C GLY A 178 -28.01 -21.52 19.74
N THR A 179 -29.00 -21.02 19.00
CA THR A 179 -28.98 -19.69 18.37
C THR A 179 -30.02 -18.75 18.98
N ILE A 180 -29.58 -17.59 19.44
CA ILE A 180 -30.42 -16.45 19.85
C ILE A 180 -30.18 -15.32 18.86
N THR A 181 -31.21 -14.88 18.12
CA THR A 181 -31.02 -13.85 17.09
C THR A 181 -32.18 -12.87 16.94
N TYR A 182 -31.88 -11.58 16.79
CA TYR A 182 -32.90 -10.52 16.74
C TYR A 182 -33.82 -10.54 17.98
N CYS A 183 -33.23 -10.79 19.15
CA CYS A 183 -33.96 -10.80 20.42
C CYS A 183 -33.56 -9.60 21.28
N TYR A 184 -34.44 -9.20 22.20
CA TYR A 184 -34.09 -8.23 23.21
C TYR A 184 -34.76 -8.47 24.56
N PHE A 185 -34.12 -7.95 25.61
CA PHE A 185 -34.66 -7.97 26.97
C PHE A 185 -34.82 -6.54 27.51
N SER A 186 -35.98 -6.26 28.11
CA SER A 186 -36.30 -5.00 28.78
C SER A 186 -37.09 -5.25 30.07
N GLY A 187 -36.42 -5.85 31.05
CA GLY A 187 -36.95 -6.12 32.39
C GLY A 187 -35.87 -6.03 33.46
N THR A 188 -36.05 -6.74 34.56
CA THR A 188 -35.09 -6.86 35.65
C THR A 188 -34.68 -8.30 35.87
N ILE A 189 -33.36 -8.51 35.91
CA ILE A 189 -32.72 -9.75 36.33
C ILE A 189 -32.02 -9.51 37.67
N ASN A 190 -32.28 -10.39 38.63
CA ASN A 190 -31.63 -10.38 39.93
C ASN A 190 -31.08 -11.78 40.23
N VAL A 191 -29.77 -11.91 40.39
CA VAL A 191 -29.09 -13.19 40.61
C VAL A 191 -28.42 -13.23 41.97
N GLU A 192 -28.54 -14.38 42.65
CA GLU A 192 -27.96 -14.56 43.97
C GLU A 192 -26.53 -15.09 43.96
N LEU A 193 -26.21 -16.12 43.15
CA LEU A 193 -24.88 -16.75 43.09
C LEU A 193 -24.62 -17.50 41.76
N ALA A 194 -24.56 -16.81 40.61
CA ALA A 194 -24.24 -17.44 39.32
C ALA A 194 -23.98 -16.41 38.20
N ASN A 195 -23.78 -16.90 36.98
CA ASN A 195 -23.74 -16.07 35.77
C ASN A 195 -25.08 -15.40 35.47
N ALA A 196 -25.06 -14.15 35.00
CA ALA A 196 -26.26 -13.43 34.61
C ALA A 196 -26.02 -12.57 33.37
N GLY A 197 -26.95 -12.60 32.41
CA GLY A 197 -26.94 -11.72 31.26
C GLY A 197 -28.34 -11.26 30.89
N GLY A 198 -28.47 -10.10 30.25
CA GLY A 198 -29.78 -9.62 29.78
C GLY A 198 -30.44 -10.58 28.80
N LEU A 199 -29.66 -11.23 27.94
CA LEU A 199 -30.17 -12.25 27.02
C LEU A 199 -29.89 -13.66 27.54
N CYS A 200 -28.63 -13.93 27.93
CA CYS A 200 -28.21 -15.27 28.29
C CYS A 200 -27.37 -15.33 29.57
N GLY A 201 -27.62 -16.30 30.44
CA GLY A 201 -26.72 -16.56 31.58
C GLY A 201 -25.39 -17.12 31.09
N GLU A 202 -25.44 -18.24 30.35
CA GLU A 202 -24.27 -18.90 29.77
C GLU A 202 -24.46 -19.20 28.29
N ASN A 203 -23.54 -18.72 27.45
CA ASN A 203 -23.58 -18.96 26.02
C ASN A 203 -22.39 -19.82 25.56
N SER A 204 -22.67 -21.02 25.08
CA SER A 204 -21.75 -21.84 24.26
C SER A 204 -22.15 -21.87 22.77
N GLY A 205 -23.31 -21.30 22.44
CA GLY A 205 -23.84 -21.17 21.08
C GLY A 205 -23.59 -19.79 20.46
N THR A 206 -24.59 -19.24 19.77
CA THR A 206 -24.51 -17.96 19.06
C THR A 206 -25.58 -16.98 19.54
N ILE A 207 -25.14 -15.77 19.90
CA ILE A 207 -25.99 -14.60 20.13
C ILE A 207 -25.66 -13.58 19.05
N THR A 208 -26.64 -13.20 18.22
CA THR A 208 -26.40 -12.23 17.14
C THR A 208 -27.54 -11.24 16.93
N ASN A 209 -27.22 -9.99 16.56
CA ASN A 209 -28.20 -8.92 16.31
C ASN A 209 -29.17 -8.71 17.49
N SER A 210 -28.71 -8.87 18.72
CA SER A 210 -29.59 -8.90 19.90
C SER A 210 -29.11 -7.92 20.96
N TYR A 211 -30.01 -7.42 21.80
CA TYR A 211 -29.63 -6.36 22.74
C TYR A 211 -30.34 -6.41 24.09
N ASN A 212 -29.70 -5.83 25.10
CA ASN A 212 -30.30 -5.65 26.41
C ASN A 212 -30.58 -4.17 26.69
N MET A 213 -31.80 -3.90 27.13
CA MET A 213 -32.24 -2.61 27.69
C MET A 213 -32.55 -2.71 29.18
N GLY A 214 -32.65 -3.92 29.72
CA GLY A 214 -33.05 -4.21 31.09
C GLY A 214 -31.93 -4.04 32.11
N LYS A 215 -32.31 -4.07 33.39
CA LYS A 215 -31.41 -4.05 34.53
C LYS A 215 -30.93 -5.46 34.83
N VAL A 216 -29.62 -5.69 34.81
CA VAL A 216 -28.99 -6.94 35.22
C VAL A 216 -28.23 -6.69 36.52
N SER A 217 -28.65 -7.34 37.58
CA SER A 217 -28.02 -7.23 38.90
C SER A 217 -27.70 -8.60 39.47
N GLY A 218 -26.54 -8.74 40.10
CA GLY A 218 -26.18 -9.99 40.74
C GLY A 218 -25.16 -9.84 41.86
N ILE A 219 -25.25 -10.74 42.82
CA ILE A 219 -24.19 -11.03 43.79
C ILE A 219 -23.53 -12.30 43.27
N SER A 220 -22.20 -12.33 43.06
CA SER A 220 -21.60 -13.57 42.54
C SER A 220 -20.09 -13.65 42.71
N SER A 221 -19.64 -14.42 43.70
CA SER A 221 -18.21 -14.71 43.84
C SER A 221 -17.72 -15.63 42.71
N GLY A 222 -16.89 -15.11 41.81
CA GLY A 222 -16.23 -15.88 40.76
C GLY A 222 -17.03 -16.14 39.48
N ASN A 223 -18.19 -15.51 39.29
CA ASN A 223 -18.95 -15.60 38.02
C ASN A 223 -19.13 -14.22 37.35
N GLY A 224 -19.68 -14.23 36.13
CA GLY A 224 -19.84 -13.05 35.29
C GLY A 224 -21.26 -12.48 35.31
N ILE A 225 -21.35 -11.16 35.45
CA ILE A 225 -22.58 -10.39 35.26
C ILE A 225 -22.37 -9.49 34.04
N GLY A 226 -23.08 -9.78 32.95
CA GLY A 226 -22.98 -9.03 31.71
C GLY A 226 -24.29 -8.38 31.30
N GLY A 227 -24.23 -7.35 30.45
CA GLY A 227 -25.43 -6.78 29.87
C GLY A 227 -26.09 -7.70 28.85
N VAL A 228 -25.31 -8.41 28.02
CA VAL A 228 -25.82 -9.37 27.03
C VAL A 228 -25.72 -10.80 27.56
N CYS A 229 -24.54 -11.20 28.04
CA CYS A 229 -24.25 -12.56 28.50
C CYS A 229 -23.49 -12.57 29.83
N GLY A 230 -23.77 -13.50 30.75
CA GLY A 230 -22.97 -13.65 31.97
C GLY A 230 -21.58 -14.22 31.66
N ALA A 231 -21.56 -15.45 31.17
CA ALA A 231 -20.36 -16.13 30.69
C ALA A 231 -20.51 -16.55 29.22
N ASN A 232 -19.55 -16.16 28.37
CA ASN A 232 -19.55 -16.51 26.96
C ASN A 232 -18.37 -17.42 26.62
N SER A 233 -18.64 -18.65 26.21
CA SER A 233 -17.70 -19.58 25.54
C SER A 233 -18.00 -19.74 24.04
N GLY A 234 -19.16 -19.25 23.58
CA GLY A 234 -19.58 -19.23 22.19
C GLY A 234 -19.27 -17.91 21.48
N THR A 235 -20.18 -17.48 20.60
CA THR A 235 -20.05 -16.25 19.81
C THR A 235 -21.12 -15.22 20.17
N ILE A 236 -20.70 -13.99 20.42
CA ILE A 236 -21.57 -12.81 20.52
C ILE A 236 -21.17 -11.87 19.37
N THR A 237 -22.13 -11.51 18.52
CA THR A 237 -21.86 -10.63 17.37
C THR A 237 -22.96 -9.61 17.16
N ASN A 238 -22.60 -8.38 16.77
CA ASN A 238 -23.55 -7.31 16.49
C ASN A 238 -24.61 -7.14 17.59
N SER A 239 -24.17 -7.22 18.86
CA SER A 239 -25.06 -7.24 20.01
C SER A 239 -24.63 -6.20 21.02
N TYR A 240 -25.57 -5.60 21.73
CA TYR A 240 -25.25 -4.45 22.55
C TYR A 240 -26.06 -4.34 23.82
N ASN A 241 -25.54 -3.56 24.76
CA ASN A 241 -26.20 -3.24 26.00
C ASN A 241 -26.41 -1.74 26.14
N ILE A 242 -27.64 -1.36 26.46
CA ILE A 242 -28.00 -0.01 26.89
C ILE A 242 -28.57 0.01 28.32
N GLY A 243 -28.88 -1.17 28.88
CA GLY A 243 -29.36 -1.33 30.25
C GLY A 243 -28.25 -1.26 31.30
N THR A 244 -28.63 -1.19 32.57
CA THR A 244 -27.67 -1.12 33.69
C THR A 244 -27.19 -2.50 34.09
N VAL A 245 -25.87 -2.64 34.28
CA VAL A 245 -25.21 -3.85 34.80
C VAL A 245 -24.65 -3.55 36.19
N SER A 246 -25.01 -4.36 37.19
CA SER A 246 -24.54 -4.19 38.56
C SER A 246 -24.08 -5.51 39.16
N ALA A 247 -22.78 -5.65 39.34
CA ALA A 247 -22.16 -6.83 39.93
C ALA A 247 -21.64 -6.49 41.33
N THR A 248 -22.14 -7.21 42.32
CA THR A 248 -21.78 -7.02 43.73
C THR A 248 -21.07 -8.27 44.25
N ASP A 249 -20.11 -8.09 45.15
CA ASP A 249 -19.35 -9.16 45.79
C ASP A 249 -18.58 -10.13 44.86
N HIS A 250 -17.42 -9.70 44.39
CA HIS A 250 -16.43 -10.53 43.69
C HIS A 250 -16.87 -11.11 42.33
N ALA A 251 -17.78 -10.42 41.64
CA ALA A 251 -18.24 -10.75 40.29
C ALA A 251 -17.51 -9.95 39.21
N ALA A 252 -17.32 -10.54 38.03
CA ALA A 252 -16.82 -9.83 36.86
C ALA A 252 -17.97 -9.09 36.17
N ALA A 253 -17.91 -7.76 36.12
CA ALA A 253 -18.93 -6.94 35.47
C ALA A 253 -18.52 -6.53 34.05
N GLY A 254 -19.38 -6.78 33.06
CA GLY A 254 -19.14 -6.33 31.69
C GLY A 254 -20.37 -5.73 31.04
N GLY A 255 -20.22 -4.69 30.24
CA GLY A 255 -21.36 -4.13 29.50
C GLY A 255 -21.94 -5.13 28.48
N VAL A 256 -21.10 -5.95 27.83
CA VAL A 256 -21.56 -7.03 26.94
C VAL A 256 -21.48 -8.38 27.65
N SER A 257 -20.31 -8.78 28.13
CA SER A 257 -20.12 -10.07 28.81
C SER A 257 -19.40 -9.93 30.14
N GLY A 258 -19.86 -10.59 31.20
CA GLY A 258 -19.12 -10.62 32.47
C GLY A 258 -17.76 -11.30 32.30
N ILE A 259 -17.79 -12.54 31.80
CA ILE A 259 -16.61 -13.35 31.47
C ILE A 259 -16.70 -13.77 29.99
N ASN A 260 -15.59 -13.72 29.27
CA ASN A 260 -15.51 -14.16 27.88
C ASN A 260 -14.34 -15.13 27.67
N SER A 261 -14.62 -16.39 27.36
CA SER A 261 -13.67 -17.38 26.82
C SER A 261 -13.89 -17.66 25.33
N GLY A 262 -14.96 -17.12 24.75
CA GLY A 262 -15.30 -17.23 23.33
C GLY A 262 -14.95 -15.99 22.50
N ILE A 263 -15.83 -15.64 21.57
CA ILE A 263 -15.65 -14.53 20.63
C ILE A 263 -16.71 -13.45 20.85
N ILE A 264 -16.28 -12.20 21.03
CA ILE A 264 -17.16 -11.01 21.00
C ILE A 264 -16.72 -10.10 19.86
N THR A 265 -17.62 -9.84 18.90
CA THR A 265 -17.32 -8.92 17.80
C THR A 265 -18.45 -7.96 17.47
N TYR A 266 -18.12 -6.78 16.93
CA TYR A 266 -19.10 -5.78 16.49
C TYR A 266 -20.12 -5.41 17.58
N SER A 267 -19.72 -5.47 18.83
CA SER A 267 -20.61 -5.40 19.98
C SER A 267 -20.21 -4.25 20.90
N TYR A 268 -21.16 -3.64 21.58
CA TYR A 268 -20.90 -2.40 22.30
C TYR A 268 -21.75 -2.19 23.53
N ASN A 269 -21.32 -1.24 24.36
CA ASN A 269 -22.04 -0.83 25.56
C ASN A 269 -22.24 0.68 25.61
N THR A 270 -23.45 1.09 25.94
CA THR A 270 -23.82 2.47 26.30
C THR A 270 -24.41 2.55 27.71
N GLY A 271 -24.79 1.39 28.28
CA GLY A 271 -25.35 1.30 29.63
C GLY A 271 -24.31 1.45 30.73
N SER A 272 -24.74 1.82 31.93
CA SER A 272 -23.84 1.93 33.07
C SER A 272 -23.42 0.56 33.59
N VAL A 273 -22.14 0.42 33.95
CA VAL A 273 -21.59 -0.79 34.57
C VAL A 273 -21.10 -0.44 35.97
N PHE A 274 -21.50 -1.24 36.96
CA PHE A 274 -21.07 -1.15 38.35
C PHE A 274 -20.45 -2.46 38.80
N ALA A 275 -19.30 -2.40 39.48
CA ALA A 275 -18.68 -3.57 40.10
C ALA A 275 -18.20 -3.29 41.54
N SER A 276 -18.19 -4.33 42.36
CA SER A 276 -17.57 -4.29 43.69
C SER A 276 -16.66 -5.49 43.92
N ARG A 277 -15.47 -5.22 44.48
CA ARG A 277 -14.43 -6.18 44.92
C ARG A 277 -13.66 -6.99 43.86
N TYR A 278 -13.96 -6.87 42.56
CA TYR A 278 -13.22 -7.64 41.53
C TYR A 278 -12.85 -6.85 40.26
N VAL A 279 -13.66 -6.91 39.20
CA VAL A 279 -13.32 -6.31 37.90
C VAL A 279 -14.54 -5.70 37.21
N ALA A 280 -14.34 -4.61 36.47
CA ALA A 280 -15.33 -3.99 35.59
C ALA A 280 -14.71 -3.68 34.22
N GLY A 281 -15.43 -4.01 33.15
CA GLY A 281 -15.10 -3.56 31.81
C GLY A 281 -16.31 -3.01 31.06
N GLY A 282 -16.08 -2.00 30.22
CA GLY A 282 -17.15 -1.41 29.43
C GLY A 282 -17.77 -2.42 28.47
N VAL A 283 -16.96 -3.33 27.94
CA VAL A 283 -17.41 -4.45 27.10
C VAL A 283 -17.34 -5.77 27.87
N CYS A 284 -16.21 -6.05 28.53
CA CYS A 284 -16.03 -7.33 29.23
C CYS A 284 -15.33 -7.20 30.58
N GLY A 285 -15.84 -7.85 31.63
CA GLY A 285 -15.17 -7.85 32.93
C GLY A 285 -13.81 -8.56 32.87
N GLN A 286 -13.84 -9.85 32.49
CA GLN A 286 -12.66 -10.69 32.29
C GLN A 286 -12.67 -11.32 30.90
N ASN A 287 -11.60 -11.08 30.14
CA ASN A 287 -11.41 -11.67 28.82
C ASN A 287 -10.32 -12.75 28.82
N ASP A 288 -10.74 -13.97 28.54
CA ASP A 288 -9.94 -15.17 28.30
C ASP A 288 -9.98 -15.61 26.81
N GLY A 289 -10.76 -14.92 25.98
CA GLY A 289 -10.99 -15.24 24.57
C GLY A 289 -10.60 -14.11 23.63
N THR A 290 -11.42 -13.88 22.60
CA THR A 290 -11.18 -12.87 21.56
C THR A 290 -12.26 -11.79 21.58
N ILE A 291 -11.85 -10.54 21.66
CA ILE A 291 -12.72 -9.36 21.56
C ILE A 291 -12.21 -8.46 20.45
N ARG A 292 -13.06 -8.14 19.47
CA ARG A 292 -12.68 -7.25 18.35
C ARG A 292 -13.80 -6.32 17.89
N ASN A 293 -13.46 -5.13 17.40
CA ASN A 293 -14.44 -4.21 16.82
C ASN A 293 -15.54 -3.85 17.83
N VAL A 294 -15.15 -3.35 19.00
CA VAL A 294 -16.05 -3.06 20.11
C VAL A 294 -15.91 -1.63 20.60
N PHE A 295 -16.94 -1.09 21.25
CA PHE A 295 -16.78 0.18 21.95
C PHE A 295 -17.57 0.26 23.25
N ASN A 296 -17.12 1.17 24.11
CA ASN A 296 -17.85 1.58 25.28
C ASN A 296 -18.06 3.09 25.30
N SER A 297 -19.30 3.51 25.53
CA SER A 297 -19.68 4.88 25.88
C SER A 297 -20.39 4.95 27.24
N GLY A 298 -20.72 3.80 27.81
CA GLY A 298 -21.33 3.69 29.12
C GLY A 298 -20.37 4.07 30.24
N LYS A 299 -20.94 4.58 31.34
CA LYS A 299 -20.17 4.95 32.53
C LYS A 299 -19.82 3.71 33.36
N LEU A 300 -18.56 3.59 33.78
CA LEU A 300 -18.11 2.57 34.72
C LEU A 300 -17.99 3.17 36.13
N ASN A 301 -18.51 2.47 37.12
CA ASN A 301 -18.46 2.86 38.54
C ASN A 301 -17.99 1.66 39.38
N SER A 302 -17.33 1.93 40.51
CA SER A 302 -17.00 0.89 41.47
C SER A 302 -17.39 1.26 42.91
N SER A 303 -17.31 0.25 43.78
CA SER A 303 -17.22 0.44 45.23
C SER A 303 -16.20 -0.53 45.83
N SER A 304 -15.13 0.05 46.38
CA SER A 304 -14.01 -0.61 47.05
C SER A 304 -14.34 -0.91 48.52
N SER A 305 -15.28 -1.84 48.74
CA SER A 305 -15.64 -2.30 50.09
C SER A 305 -14.59 -3.26 50.66
N GLY A 306 -13.38 -2.74 50.93
CA GLY A 306 -12.22 -3.46 51.49
C GLY A 306 -11.32 -4.19 50.48
N TYR A 307 -11.68 -4.16 49.20
CA TYR A 307 -10.94 -4.75 48.07
C TYR A 307 -10.97 -3.76 46.91
N TYR A 308 -9.85 -3.61 46.21
CA TYR A 308 -9.78 -2.78 45.01
C TYR A 308 -10.53 -3.42 43.83
N VAL A 309 -11.06 -2.59 42.94
CA VAL A 309 -11.75 -2.99 41.72
C VAL A 309 -10.91 -2.58 40.52
N ARG A 310 -10.59 -3.54 39.65
CA ARG A 310 -9.87 -3.24 38.41
C ARG A 310 -10.87 -2.78 37.36
N ILE A 311 -10.71 -1.56 36.85
CA ILE A 311 -11.65 -0.97 35.88
C ILE A 311 -10.92 -0.68 34.58
N GLY A 312 -11.39 -1.25 33.49
CA GLY A 312 -10.91 -0.90 32.16
C GLY A 312 -12.02 -0.40 31.26
N GLY A 313 -11.74 0.62 30.44
CA GLY A 313 -12.74 1.20 29.55
C GLY A 313 -13.37 0.21 28.57
N LEU A 314 -12.61 -0.80 28.12
CA LEU A 314 -13.12 -1.93 27.34
C LEU A 314 -13.15 -3.22 28.16
N CYS A 315 -12.01 -3.62 28.72
CA CYS A 315 -11.89 -4.86 29.50
C CYS A 315 -11.39 -4.58 30.92
N GLY A 316 -11.98 -5.17 31.95
CA GLY A 316 -11.41 -5.08 33.30
C GLY A 316 -10.01 -5.72 33.33
N ILE A 317 -9.94 -6.98 32.93
CA ILE A 317 -8.70 -7.74 32.78
C ILE A 317 -8.70 -8.57 31.51
N THR A 318 -7.51 -8.85 30.98
CA THR A 318 -7.28 -9.84 29.92
C THR A 318 -6.27 -10.86 30.44
N THR A 319 -6.42 -12.15 30.10
CA THR A 319 -5.50 -13.22 30.52
C THR A 319 -4.56 -13.66 29.40
N SER A 320 -3.52 -14.41 29.75
CA SER A 320 -2.55 -14.95 28.78
C SER A 320 -3.23 -15.73 27.65
N GLY A 321 -2.93 -15.38 26.41
CA GLY A 321 -3.50 -15.99 25.19
C GLY A 321 -4.79 -15.33 24.69
N SER A 322 -5.39 -14.42 25.46
CA SER A 322 -6.56 -13.64 25.02
C SER A 322 -6.17 -12.49 24.07
N THR A 323 -7.16 -11.97 23.33
CA THR A 323 -6.98 -10.83 22.43
C THR A 323 -8.06 -9.76 22.63
N LEU A 324 -7.66 -8.49 22.59
CA LEU A 324 -8.52 -7.31 22.57
C LEU A 324 -8.02 -6.37 21.47
N GLU A 325 -8.79 -6.22 20.39
CA GLU A 325 -8.36 -5.41 19.25
C GLU A 325 -9.44 -4.52 18.65
N TYR A 326 -9.02 -3.42 18.02
CA TYR A 326 -9.90 -2.54 17.24
C TYR A 326 -11.10 -2.05 18.05
N GLY A 327 -10.85 -1.49 19.24
CA GLY A 327 -11.92 -0.98 20.09
C GLY A 327 -11.63 0.38 20.69
N TYR A 328 -12.66 1.04 21.19
CA TYR A 328 -12.47 2.32 21.88
C TYR A 328 -13.39 2.56 23.07
N ASN A 329 -12.89 3.35 24.03
CA ASN A 329 -13.67 3.83 25.16
C ASN A 329 -13.82 5.35 25.16
N ILE A 330 -15.07 5.82 25.14
CA ILE A 330 -15.42 7.22 25.43
C ILE A 330 -16.23 7.35 26.73
N GLY A 331 -16.49 6.24 27.41
CA GLY A 331 -17.19 6.20 28.70
C GLY A 331 -16.29 6.63 29.85
N MET A 332 -16.89 7.34 30.82
CA MET A 332 -16.19 7.81 32.02
C MET A 332 -15.91 6.66 33.00
N LEU A 333 -14.70 6.66 33.59
CA LEU A 333 -14.25 5.68 34.57
C LEU A 333 -14.24 6.30 35.98
N ASN A 334 -15.14 5.84 36.84
CA ASN A 334 -15.23 6.29 38.23
C ASN A 334 -14.81 5.16 39.17
N GLY A 335 -13.54 5.18 39.56
CA GLY A 335 -12.98 4.33 40.62
C GLY A 335 -12.91 5.02 41.97
N ASP A 336 -12.82 4.23 43.04
CA ASP A 336 -12.38 4.73 44.34
C ASP A 336 -10.85 4.97 44.35
N GLU A 337 -10.33 5.61 45.40
CA GLU A 337 -8.95 6.14 45.50
C GLU A 337 -7.84 5.13 45.15
N TYR A 338 -8.06 3.83 45.37
CA TYR A 338 -7.07 2.77 45.16
C TYR A 338 -7.41 1.81 44.00
N ASP A 339 -8.46 2.10 43.24
CA ASP A 339 -8.88 1.24 42.14
C ASP A 339 -7.93 1.40 40.95
N PRO A 340 -7.37 0.29 40.43
CA PRO A 340 -6.55 0.34 39.22
C PRO A 340 -7.42 0.63 38.00
N LEU A 341 -7.27 1.84 37.42
CA LEU A 341 -8.03 2.31 36.25
C LEU A 341 -7.15 2.32 35.00
N GLY A 342 -7.63 1.71 33.92
CA GLY A 342 -7.02 1.81 32.58
C GLY A 342 -8.04 2.27 31.54
N GLY A 343 -7.67 3.23 30.70
CA GLY A 343 -8.54 3.78 29.66
C GLY A 343 -9.05 2.72 28.67
N VAL A 344 -8.27 1.66 28.44
CA VAL A 344 -8.61 0.51 27.58
C VAL A 344 -8.79 -0.75 28.42
N CYS A 345 -7.80 -1.11 29.23
CA CYS A 345 -7.82 -2.32 30.04
C CYS A 345 -7.08 -2.07 31.34
N ALA A 346 -7.55 -2.54 32.50
CA ALA A 346 -6.76 -2.32 33.71
C ALA A 346 -5.48 -3.18 33.69
N LEU A 347 -5.60 -4.51 33.58
CA LEU A 347 -4.46 -5.43 33.54
C LEU A 347 -4.38 -6.22 32.23
N PRO A 348 -3.42 -5.90 31.34
CA PRO A 348 -3.32 -6.50 30.02
C PRO A 348 -2.36 -7.71 29.96
N GLU A 349 -2.73 -8.90 30.48
CA GLU A 349 -1.89 -10.10 30.29
C GLU A 349 -2.01 -10.71 28.87
N GLY A 350 -3.03 -10.33 28.10
CA GLY A 350 -3.26 -10.76 26.72
C GLY A 350 -2.70 -9.78 25.68
N SER A 351 -2.93 -10.10 24.40
CA SER A 351 -2.61 -9.19 23.29
C SER A 351 -3.64 -8.07 23.22
N VAL A 352 -3.21 -6.83 23.41
CA VAL A 352 -4.02 -5.63 23.23
C VAL A 352 -3.38 -4.78 22.14
N SER A 353 -4.12 -4.54 21.06
CA SER A 353 -3.66 -3.74 19.92
C SER A 353 -4.79 -2.92 19.32
N HIS A 354 -4.49 -1.81 18.67
CA HIS A 354 -5.49 -0.97 18.01
C HIS A 354 -6.65 -0.61 18.93
N CYS A 355 -6.35 -0.07 20.12
CA CYS A 355 -7.38 0.30 21.09
C CYS A 355 -7.17 1.71 21.65
N TRP A 356 -8.21 2.53 21.68
CA TRP A 356 -8.09 3.94 22.07
C TRP A 356 -9.07 4.31 23.16
N TYR A 357 -8.76 5.36 23.92
CA TYR A 357 -9.71 5.95 24.85
C TYR A 357 -9.71 7.47 24.73
N ASN A 358 -10.84 8.10 25.08
CA ASN A 358 -10.92 9.55 25.11
C ASN A 358 -10.17 10.11 26.32
N SER A 359 -9.01 10.72 26.08
CA SER A 359 -8.14 11.27 27.11
C SER A 359 -8.71 12.53 27.79
N ASP A 360 -9.67 13.20 27.16
CA ASP A 360 -10.37 14.33 27.79
C ASP A 360 -11.45 13.85 28.78
N VAL A 361 -11.92 12.62 28.63
CA VAL A 361 -12.88 11.97 29.54
C VAL A 361 -12.16 11.24 30.68
N PHE A 362 -11.00 10.65 30.41
CA PHE A 362 -10.18 9.94 31.39
C PHE A 362 -8.70 10.33 31.26
N GLY A 363 -8.13 10.94 32.31
CA GLY A 363 -6.75 11.45 32.29
C GLY A 363 -5.66 10.47 32.73
N GLY A 364 -5.96 9.18 32.89
CA GLY A 364 -4.97 8.13 33.18
C GLY A 364 -4.37 7.53 31.91
N ASN A 365 -3.66 6.40 32.02
CA ASN A 365 -3.07 5.68 30.87
C ASN A 365 -4.06 4.64 30.29
N ALA A 366 -3.75 4.06 29.13
CA ALA A 366 -4.54 2.95 28.58
C ALA A 366 -4.63 1.74 29.53
N PHE A 367 -3.56 1.53 30.30
CA PHE A 367 -3.42 0.50 31.33
C PHE A 367 -3.29 1.11 32.72
N VAL A 368 -3.20 0.28 33.76
CA VAL A 368 -2.95 0.76 35.13
C VAL A 368 -1.73 1.67 35.18
N ALA A 369 -1.84 2.73 35.99
CA ALA A 369 -0.79 3.73 36.17
C ALA A 369 0.59 3.10 36.39
N GLY A 370 1.52 3.35 35.47
CA GLY A 370 2.88 2.78 35.47
C GLY A 370 3.17 1.87 34.27
N GLU A 371 2.15 1.36 33.59
CA GLU A 371 2.30 0.79 32.24
C GLU A 371 2.08 1.90 31.20
N GLU A 372 3.04 2.04 30.29
CA GLU A 372 2.99 3.05 29.24
C GLU A 372 2.05 2.64 28.10
N ASP A 373 1.46 3.65 27.46
CA ASP A 373 0.73 3.49 26.20
C ASP A 373 1.65 2.83 25.15
N ARG A 374 1.04 2.00 24.29
CA ARG A 374 1.74 1.31 23.19
C ARG A 374 1.47 2.05 21.89
N GLU A 375 2.27 1.82 20.86
CA GLU A 375 2.10 2.48 19.54
C GLU A 375 0.66 2.38 19.00
N THR A 376 0.01 1.23 19.20
CA THR A 376 -1.36 0.99 18.75
C THR A 376 -2.40 1.06 19.87
N VAL A 377 -2.02 1.45 21.10
CA VAL A 377 -2.92 1.50 22.25
C VAL A 377 -2.66 2.74 23.08
N GLY A 378 -3.62 3.67 23.16
CA GLY A 378 -3.39 4.88 23.93
C GLY A 378 -4.51 5.91 23.93
N GLY A 379 -4.25 7.02 24.61
CA GLY A 379 -5.18 8.14 24.72
C GLY A 379 -5.26 8.96 23.43
N LYS A 380 -6.48 9.34 23.05
CA LYS A 380 -6.76 10.31 21.98
C LYS A 380 -7.76 11.34 22.51
N ASN A 381 -7.52 12.61 22.26
CA ASN A 381 -8.45 13.66 22.70
C ASN A 381 -9.75 13.64 21.87
N THR A 382 -10.75 14.38 22.33
CA THR A 382 -12.07 14.45 21.69
C THR A 382 -11.97 14.92 20.23
N ALA A 383 -11.03 15.83 19.92
CA ALA A 383 -10.81 16.29 18.56
C ALA A 383 -10.30 15.19 17.63
N ALA A 384 -9.44 14.28 18.10
CA ALA A 384 -8.97 13.13 17.33
C ALA A 384 -10.08 12.09 17.09
N PHE A 385 -11.01 11.93 18.04
CA PHE A 385 -12.22 11.13 17.82
C PHE A 385 -13.12 11.76 16.75
N ALA A 386 -13.29 13.08 16.76
CA ALA A 386 -14.12 13.80 15.78
C ALA A 386 -13.48 13.99 14.40
N SER A 387 -12.15 13.90 14.29
CA SER A 387 -11.43 14.21 13.04
C SER A 387 -11.42 13.08 12.02
N GLY A 388 -11.78 11.85 12.39
CA GLY A 388 -11.58 10.65 11.57
C GLY A 388 -10.30 9.89 11.86
N GLU A 389 -9.38 10.47 12.64
CA GLU A 389 -8.12 9.81 13.01
C GLU A 389 -8.37 8.47 13.69
N VAL A 390 -9.18 8.46 14.75
CA VAL A 390 -9.45 7.23 15.51
C VAL A 390 -10.19 6.21 14.65
N ALA A 391 -11.14 6.65 13.81
CA ALA A 391 -11.86 5.77 12.88
C ALA A 391 -10.90 5.08 11.89
N TYR A 392 -9.92 5.81 11.35
CA TYR A 392 -8.91 5.24 10.48
C TYR A 392 -8.01 4.23 11.20
N LEU A 393 -7.53 4.58 12.40
CA LEU A 393 -6.65 3.72 13.19
C LEU A 393 -7.34 2.41 13.63
N LEU A 394 -8.64 2.47 13.93
CA LEU A 394 -9.49 1.31 14.22
C LEU A 394 -9.66 0.35 13.02
N GLY A 395 -9.22 0.74 11.83
CA GLY A 395 -9.13 -0.13 10.66
C GLY A 395 -10.45 -0.35 9.93
N LYS A 396 -10.47 -1.35 9.03
CA LYS A 396 -11.46 -1.46 7.94
C LYS A 396 -12.92 -1.65 8.36
N ALA A 397 -13.16 -2.15 9.58
CA ALA A 397 -14.52 -2.34 10.10
C ALA A 397 -15.18 -1.03 10.52
N TRP A 398 -14.38 0.03 10.68
CA TRP A 398 -14.79 1.31 11.22
C TRP A 398 -14.83 2.37 10.15
N GLY A 399 -15.71 3.35 10.36
CA GLY A 399 -15.84 4.54 9.55
C GLY A 399 -16.48 5.67 10.35
N GLN A 400 -16.58 6.84 9.75
CA GLN A 400 -17.11 8.04 10.37
C GLN A 400 -17.57 9.01 9.28
N ASP A 401 -18.80 9.52 9.41
CA ASP A 401 -19.34 10.51 8.49
C ASP A 401 -18.85 11.93 8.87
N LEU A 402 -17.70 12.32 8.32
CA LEU A 402 -17.05 13.59 8.61
C LEU A 402 -17.73 14.77 7.90
N GLU A 403 -18.42 14.51 6.78
CA GLU A 403 -19.19 15.52 6.05
C GLU A 403 -20.41 15.99 6.85
N ASN A 404 -21.02 15.09 7.63
CA ASN A 404 -22.16 15.39 8.49
C ASN A 404 -21.79 15.62 9.97
N GLY A 405 -20.49 15.76 10.29
CA GLY A 405 -20.02 16.11 11.63
C GLY A 405 -20.22 15.02 12.68
N GLN A 406 -20.21 13.74 12.29
CA GLN A 406 -20.28 12.62 13.23
C GLN A 406 -19.07 12.67 14.18
N GLU A 407 -19.32 12.72 15.50
CA GLU A 407 -18.27 12.96 16.50
C GLU A 407 -17.41 11.74 16.82
N ASN A 408 -17.94 10.52 16.65
CA ASN A 408 -17.27 9.29 17.05
C ASN A 408 -17.28 8.24 15.93
N PRO A 409 -16.30 7.32 15.88
CA PRO A 409 -16.29 6.21 14.92
C PRO A 409 -17.54 5.33 15.06
N ALA A 410 -18.02 4.78 13.94
CA ALA A 410 -19.11 3.83 13.89
C ALA A 410 -18.71 2.56 13.14
N LEU A 411 -19.18 1.42 13.63
CA LEU A 411 -19.04 0.13 12.94
C LEU A 411 -19.84 0.15 11.64
N GLY A 412 -19.20 -0.18 10.52
CA GLY A 412 -19.80 -0.07 9.19
C GLY A 412 -20.08 1.36 8.73
N GLY A 413 -19.47 2.37 9.37
CA GLY A 413 -19.62 3.78 9.02
C GLY A 413 -18.97 4.15 7.68
N VAL A 414 -19.14 5.41 7.28
CA VAL A 414 -18.54 5.95 6.04
C VAL A 414 -17.02 5.85 6.11
N LYS A 415 -16.39 5.31 5.08
CA LYS A 415 -14.94 5.05 5.09
C LYS A 415 -14.14 6.34 5.28
N VAL A 416 -13.11 6.27 6.11
CA VAL A 416 -12.14 7.36 6.33
C VAL A 416 -10.81 7.02 5.66
N TYR A 417 -10.21 8.01 5.02
CA TYR A 417 -8.90 7.95 4.38
C TYR A 417 -7.92 8.88 5.11
N GLU A 418 -6.70 8.41 5.32
CA GLU A 418 -5.56 9.26 5.66
C GLU A 418 -5.04 9.90 4.38
N ASN A 419 -5.06 11.24 4.33
CA ASN A 419 -4.48 12.05 3.29
C ASN A 419 -3.27 12.81 3.85
N LYS A 420 -2.23 12.97 3.04
CA LYS A 420 -0.98 13.61 3.45
C LYS A 420 -0.86 14.99 2.86
N ILE A 421 -0.63 15.98 3.73
CA ILE A 421 -0.34 17.35 3.32
C ILE A 421 1.11 17.65 3.69
N TYR A 422 1.92 17.88 2.66
CA TYR A 422 3.31 18.29 2.83
C TYR A 422 3.40 19.82 2.87
N SER A 423 4.27 20.32 3.73
CA SER A 423 4.56 21.76 3.85
C SER A 423 5.65 22.21 2.89
N ARG A 424 6.49 21.27 2.44
CA ARG A 424 7.61 21.47 1.51
C ARG A 424 7.64 20.35 0.48
N CYS A 425 8.28 20.63 -0.66
CA CYS A 425 8.42 19.66 -1.76
C CYS A 425 9.69 18.78 -1.65
N ASP A 426 10.35 18.78 -0.49
CA ASP A 426 11.56 17.97 -0.23
C ASP A 426 11.22 16.60 0.37
N ALA A 427 12.07 15.60 0.08
CA ALA A 427 11.87 14.22 0.50
C ALA A 427 12.03 14.01 2.02
N GLY A 428 12.54 15.00 2.75
CA GLY A 428 12.68 14.96 4.21
C GLY A 428 11.51 15.61 4.95
N ASP A 429 10.49 16.11 4.24
CA ASP A 429 9.35 16.74 4.86
C ASP A 429 8.39 15.71 5.47
N MET A 430 8.07 15.88 6.75
CA MET A 430 7.08 15.05 7.44
C MET A 430 5.68 15.60 7.15
N PRO A 431 4.78 14.82 6.54
CA PRO A 431 3.46 15.31 6.20
C PRO A 431 2.62 15.55 7.44
N THR A 432 1.77 16.56 7.38
CA THR A 432 0.61 16.66 8.26
C THR A 432 -0.43 15.65 7.78
N LEU A 433 -0.86 14.76 8.67
CA LEU A 433 -1.93 13.81 8.39
C LEU A 433 -3.28 14.49 8.57
N VAL A 434 -4.14 14.38 7.56
CA VAL A 434 -5.53 14.82 7.63
C VAL A 434 -6.43 13.66 7.23
N TYR A 435 -7.61 13.60 7.82
CA TYR A 435 -8.54 12.49 7.60
C TYR A 435 -9.80 13.03 6.94
N SER A 436 -10.31 12.30 5.93
CA SER A 436 -11.54 12.69 5.23
C SER A 436 -12.25 11.48 4.64
N ASN A 437 -13.50 11.66 4.20
CA ASN A 437 -14.25 10.61 3.49
C ASN A 437 -13.85 10.44 2.01
N THR A 438 -12.92 11.24 1.51
CA THR A 438 -12.41 11.17 0.12
C THR A 438 -10.91 10.88 0.10
N LYS A 439 -10.50 9.90 -0.72
CA LYS A 439 -9.07 9.67 -0.95
C LYS A 439 -8.51 10.74 -1.88
N GLU A 440 -7.61 11.54 -1.37
CA GLU A 440 -6.91 12.56 -2.15
C GLU A 440 -5.49 12.11 -2.48
N ALA A 441 -4.92 12.67 -3.54
CA ALA A 441 -3.49 12.52 -3.78
C ALA A 441 -2.72 13.32 -2.74
N ASP A 442 -1.51 12.88 -2.40
CA ASP A 442 -0.62 13.60 -1.50
C ASP A 442 -0.49 15.07 -1.96
N MET A 443 -0.85 16.00 -1.09
CA MET A 443 -0.78 17.43 -1.38
C MET A 443 0.64 17.92 -1.17
N ILE A 444 1.41 18.00 -2.26
CA ILE A 444 2.77 18.52 -2.26
C ILE A 444 2.74 19.98 -2.77
N PRO A 445 3.39 20.94 -2.08
CA PRO A 445 3.45 22.31 -2.55
C PRO A 445 4.09 22.43 -3.93
N ALA A 446 3.64 23.42 -4.70
CA ALA A 446 4.20 23.68 -6.02
C ALA A 446 5.71 23.99 -5.96
N HIS A 447 6.48 23.37 -6.86
CA HIS A 447 7.91 23.62 -6.96
C HIS A 447 8.20 25.05 -7.43
N THR A 448 9.18 25.69 -6.78
CA THR A 448 9.77 26.95 -7.26
C THR A 448 11.12 26.65 -7.91
N TYR A 449 11.30 26.99 -9.19
CA TYR A 449 12.49 26.64 -9.97
C TYR A 449 13.46 27.83 -10.15
N ALA A 450 14.77 27.55 -10.14
CA ALA A 450 15.84 28.42 -10.65
C ALA A 450 16.81 27.59 -11.49
N TYR A 451 17.23 28.11 -12.64
CA TYR A 451 18.11 27.40 -13.59
C TYR A 451 17.65 25.97 -13.92
N GLY A 452 16.32 25.78 -14.07
CA GLY A 452 15.75 24.48 -14.37
C GLY A 452 15.70 23.47 -13.22
N ARG A 453 16.21 23.80 -12.01
CA ARG A 453 16.15 22.97 -10.80
C ARG A 453 15.27 23.59 -9.72
N CYS A 454 14.55 22.77 -8.96
CA CYS A 454 13.75 23.23 -7.84
C CYS A 454 14.67 23.73 -6.73
N LYS A 455 14.42 24.94 -6.22
CA LYS A 455 15.23 25.57 -5.16
C LYS A 455 15.21 24.82 -3.84
N VAL A 456 14.20 23.98 -3.62
CA VAL A 456 13.97 23.30 -2.32
C VAL A 456 14.42 21.85 -2.39
N CYS A 457 14.00 21.10 -3.42
CA CYS A 457 14.26 19.67 -3.50
C CYS A 457 15.18 19.23 -4.64
N GLY A 458 15.71 20.17 -5.43
CA GLY A 458 16.62 19.86 -6.55
C GLY A 458 15.96 19.22 -7.77
N ALA A 459 14.68 18.87 -7.71
CA ALA A 459 13.95 18.29 -8.82
C ALA A 459 14.01 19.18 -10.07
N TYR A 460 14.36 18.62 -11.22
CA TYR A 460 14.41 19.37 -12.46
C TYR A 460 13.02 19.66 -13.01
N LYS A 461 12.81 20.87 -13.53
CA LYS A 461 11.54 21.34 -14.13
C LYS A 461 11.10 20.46 -15.30
N ASN A 462 12.06 19.93 -16.05
CA ASN A 462 11.79 19.07 -17.20
C ASN A 462 11.50 17.61 -16.81
N GLN A 463 11.60 17.24 -15.53
CA GLN A 463 11.37 15.90 -14.99
C GLN A 463 12.32 14.79 -15.50
N VAL A 464 13.09 15.04 -16.57
CA VAL A 464 14.07 14.08 -17.14
C VAL A 464 15.42 14.16 -16.44
N GLY A 465 15.75 15.27 -15.77
CA GLY A 465 16.98 15.39 -14.99
C GLY A 465 18.22 15.82 -15.79
N VAL A 466 18.02 16.60 -16.86
CA VAL A 466 19.07 17.01 -17.81
C VAL A 466 19.09 18.52 -17.97
N HIS A 467 20.27 19.12 -17.99
CA HIS A 467 20.49 20.52 -18.35
C HIS A 467 21.71 20.67 -19.27
N LEU A 468 21.55 21.37 -20.41
CA LEU A 468 22.68 21.77 -21.25
C LEU A 468 23.32 23.01 -20.63
N ALA A 469 24.52 22.85 -20.10
CA ALA A 469 25.30 23.94 -19.48
C ALA A 469 26.03 24.79 -20.54
N GLY A 470 26.42 24.18 -21.66
CA GLY A 470 27.11 24.89 -22.73
C GLY A 470 27.53 23.96 -23.88
N HIS A 471 28.14 24.54 -24.90
CA HIS A 471 28.70 23.81 -26.04
C HIS A 471 29.98 24.50 -26.52
N SER A 472 30.91 23.75 -27.15
CA SER A 472 32.17 24.28 -27.71
C SER A 472 32.59 23.54 -28.97
N LEU A 473 33.51 24.07 -29.77
CA LEU A 473 34.06 23.36 -30.94
C LEU A 473 35.12 22.33 -30.55
N THR A 474 35.24 21.28 -31.36
CA THR A 474 36.42 20.42 -31.35
C THR A 474 37.61 21.21 -31.91
N LEU A 475 38.59 21.52 -31.06
CA LEU A 475 39.83 22.21 -31.47
C LEU A 475 41.03 21.25 -31.55
N ASP A 476 40.78 19.94 -31.47
CA ASP A 476 41.77 18.85 -31.59
C ASP A 476 42.03 18.42 -33.05
N GLY A 477 41.63 19.25 -34.02
CA GLY A 477 41.80 18.99 -35.45
C GLY A 477 40.69 18.18 -36.12
N ASP A 478 39.66 17.77 -35.36
CA ASP A 478 38.40 17.28 -35.92
C ASP A 478 37.39 18.43 -36.10
N ILE A 479 36.30 18.16 -36.85
CA ILE A 479 35.20 19.11 -37.05
C ILE A 479 33.97 18.59 -36.31
N GLY A 480 33.56 19.30 -35.26
CA GLY A 480 32.47 18.87 -34.39
C GLY A 480 32.20 19.82 -33.23
N VAL A 481 31.23 19.46 -32.41
CA VAL A 481 30.80 20.22 -31.22
C VAL A 481 30.81 19.32 -29.99
N HIS A 482 31.36 19.84 -28.89
CA HIS A 482 31.22 19.31 -27.54
C HIS A 482 29.96 19.87 -26.89
N PHE A 483 29.20 19.00 -26.23
CA PHE A 483 28.00 19.32 -25.47
C PHE A 483 28.23 19.05 -24.00
N TYR A 484 28.17 20.10 -23.18
CA TYR A 484 28.43 20.02 -21.74
C TYR A 484 27.09 19.88 -21.01
N MET A 485 26.87 18.70 -20.44
CA MET A 485 25.60 18.32 -19.80
C MET A 485 25.75 18.19 -18.30
N GLU A 486 24.80 18.75 -17.55
CA GLU A 486 24.56 18.35 -16.16
C GLU A 486 23.50 17.25 -16.10
N LEU A 487 23.83 16.13 -15.47
CA LEU A 487 22.98 14.94 -15.41
C LEU A 487 22.62 14.58 -13.95
N ASP A 488 21.35 14.22 -13.73
CA ASP A 488 20.84 13.67 -12.47
C ASP A 488 21.48 12.30 -12.15
N SER A 489 21.71 12.00 -10.87
CA SER A 489 22.34 10.73 -10.45
C SER A 489 21.56 9.49 -10.89
N ARG A 490 20.25 9.58 -11.09
CA ARG A 490 19.43 8.49 -11.62
C ARG A 490 19.72 8.19 -13.09
N LEU A 491 20.12 9.18 -13.89
CA LEU A 491 20.56 8.95 -15.28
C LEU A 491 21.94 8.31 -15.31
N LEU A 492 22.84 8.74 -14.42
CA LEU A 492 24.18 8.14 -14.29
C LEU A 492 24.13 6.67 -13.87
N ALA A 493 23.12 6.29 -13.07
CA ALA A 493 22.89 4.91 -12.64
C ALA A 493 22.13 4.06 -13.68
N ASN A 494 21.65 4.64 -14.78
CA ASN A 494 20.86 3.93 -15.78
C ASN A 494 21.74 3.44 -16.93
N GLU A 495 21.96 2.13 -17.01
CA GLU A 495 22.77 1.48 -18.06
C GLU A 495 22.21 1.64 -19.49
N HIS A 496 20.94 2.02 -19.61
CA HIS A 496 20.25 2.26 -20.89
C HIS A 496 20.11 3.75 -21.22
N ALA A 497 20.69 4.65 -20.44
CA ALA A 497 20.71 6.07 -20.76
C ALA A 497 21.79 6.37 -21.81
N TYR A 498 21.42 7.10 -22.87
CA TYR A 498 22.35 7.51 -23.92
C TYR A 498 22.04 8.92 -24.45
N MET A 499 23.08 9.60 -24.94
CA MET A 499 22.95 10.78 -25.78
C MET A 499 22.71 10.33 -27.22
N ARG A 500 21.63 10.83 -27.84
CA ARG A 500 21.33 10.63 -29.26
C ARG A 500 21.67 11.89 -30.04
N PHE A 501 22.63 11.78 -30.95
CA PHE A 501 22.87 12.79 -31.97
C PHE A 501 22.14 12.44 -33.26
N THR A 502 21.49 13.42 -33.87
CA THR A 502 20.95 13.31 -35.24
C THR A 502 21.86 14.09 -36.17
N LEU A 503 22.46 13.39 -37.13
CA LEU A 503 23.38 13.96 -38.12
C LEU A 503 22.62 14.51 -39.34
N PRO A 504 23.24 15.37 -40.17
CA PRO A 504 22.61 16.01 -41.32
C PRO A 504 22.04 15.04 -42.37
N ASN A 505 22.62 13.85 -42.48
CA ASN A 505 22.17 12.79 -43.37
C ASN A 505 20.98 11.98 -42.82
N GLY A 506 20.43 12.38 -41.67
CA GLY A 506 19.33 11.70 -40.96
C GLY A 506 19.75 10.48 -40.17
N GLN A 507 21.04 10.10 -40.19
CA GLN A 507 21.54 9.01 -39.36
C GLN A 507 21.65 9.46 -37.91
N THR A 508 21.46 8.52 -37.00
CA THR A 508 21.60 8.77 -35.56
C THR A 508 22.86 8.11 -35.02
N GLN A 509 23.62 8.86 -34.22
CA GLN A 509 24.71 8.34 -33.41
C GLN A 509 24.25 8.27 -31.96
N GLN A 510 24.52 7.16 -31.27
CA GLN A 510 24.21 7.00 -29.85
C GLN A 510 25.51 6.88 -29.06
N ILE A 511 25.61 7.65 -27.97
CA ILE A 511 26.73 7.60 -27.03
C ILE A 511 26.14 7.27 -25.66
N PRO A 512 26.42 6.10 -25.06
CA PRO A 512 26.00 5.78 -23.70
C PRO A 512 26.41 6.87 -22.71
N VAL A 513 25.57 7.17 -21.72
CA VAL A 513 25.91 8.15 -20.66
C VAL A 513 27.15 7.71 -19.89
N SER A 514 27.37 6.40 -19.73
CA SER A 514 28.58 5.83 -19.13
C SER A 514 29.87 6.20 -19.86
N ASP A 515 29.78 6.51 -21.16
CA ASP A 515 30.93 6.75 -22.03
C ASP A 515 31.23 8.26 -22.17
N ALA A 516 30.44 9.11 -21.51
CA ALA A 516 30.64 10.55 -21.51
C ALA A 516 31.99 10.90 -20.85
N LYS A 517 32.76 11.78 -21.50
CA LYS A 517 33.95 12.36 -20.87
C LYS A 517 33.49 13.29 -19.75
N THR A 518 34.23 13.37 -18.66
CA THR A 518 33.91 14.31 -17.58
C THR A 518 34.86 15.50 -17.61
N ASP A 519 34.31 16.70 -17.50
CA ASP A 519 35.06 17.93 -17.29
C ASP A 519 34.72 18.50 -15.89
N GLN A 520 35.75 18.84 -15.13
CA GLN A 520 35.61 19.29 -13.74
C GLN A 520 36.01 20.76 -13.67
N VAL A 521 35.05 21.61 -13.31
CA VAL A 521 35.30 23.04 -13.04
C VAL A 521 34.83 23.39 -11.63
N ASP A 522 35.25 24.54 -11.10
CA ASP A 522 34.92 24.99 -9.74
C ASP A 522 33.40 25.00 -9.43
N GLU A 523 32.55 25.06 -10.47
CA GLU A 523 31.09 25.11 -10.38
C GLU A 523 30.38 23.74 -10.48
N GLY A 524 31.09 22.65 -10.80
CA GLY A 524 30.51 21.29 -10.87
C GLY A 524 31.16 20.35 -11.89
N THR A 525 30.58 19.15 -12.01
CA THR A 525 30.98 18.15 -13.02
C THR A 525 30.08 18.24 -14.25
N TYR A 526 30.67 18.42 -15.43
CA TYR A 526 29.97 18.33 -16.71
C TYR A 526 30.28 17.03 -17.42
N TYR A 527 29.25 16.43 -18.02
CA TYR A 527 29.34 15.26 -18.87
C TYR A 527 29.38 15.71 -20.34
N VAL A 528 30.50 15.46 -21.00
CA VAL A 528 30.83 15.99 -22.32
C VAL A 528 30.60 14.92 -23.38
N PHE A 529 29.70 15.24 -24.31
CA PHE A 529 29.42 14.41 -25.49
C PHE A 529 29.89 15.13 -26.76
N THR A 530 30.56 14.41 -27.67
CA THR A 530 31.10 15.01 -28.90
C THR A 530 30.35 14.52 -30.13
N CYS A 531 29.80 15.45 -30.91
CA CYS A 531 29.21 15.16 -32.22
C CYS A 531 30.15 15.66 -33.32
N ARG A 532 30.70 14.73 -34.12
CA ARG A 532 31.58 15.05 -35.26
C ARG A 532 30.79 15.07 -36.55
N VAL A 533 31.13 15.96 -37.48
CA VAL A 533 30.49 16.10 -38.79
C VAL A 533 31.54 16.22 -39.90
N ALA A 534 31.16 15.86 -41.12
CA ALA A 534 32.06 16.06 -42.25
C ALA A 534 32.25 17.56 -42.54
N ALA A 535 33.40 17.95 -43.08
CA ALA A 535 33.70 19.35 -43.41
C ALA A 535 32.64 20.00 -44.32
N LYS A 536 32.16 19.26 -45.31
CA LYS A 536 31.09 19.69 -46.23
C LYS A 536 29.74 19.89 -45.54
N GLU A 537 29.57 19.35 -44.34
CA GLU A 537 28.31 19.32 -43.59
C GLU A 537 28.26 20.34 -42.44
N MET A 538 29.28 21.18 -42.27
CA MET A 538 29.37 22.15 -41.16
C MET A 538 28.23 23.17 -41.09
N THR A 539 27.50 23.37 -42.20
CA THR A 539 26.35 24.30 -42.27
C THR A 539 25.02 23.66 -41.92
N PHE A 540 24.96 22.35 -41.72
CA PHE A 540 23.72 21.66 -41.37
C PHE A 540 23.56 21.58 -39.86
N GLU A 541 22.29 21.59 -39.43
CA GLU A 541 21.95 21.40 -38.02
C GLU A 541 22.26 19.97 -37.57
N ILE A 542 22.93 19.87 -36.42
CA ILE A 542 23.01 18.67 -35.61
C ILE A 542 22.15 18.86 -34.38
N THR A 543 21.47 17.79 -33.97
CA THR A 543 20.67 17.82 -32.74
C THR A 543 21.19 16.86 -31.70
N ASP A 544 21.16 17.24 -30.43
CA ASP A 544 21.40 16.35 -29.30
C ASP A 544 20.11 16.12 -28.48
N GLN A 545 19.98 14.92 -27.91
CA GLN A 545 18.90 14.57 -27.00
C GLN A 545 19.30 13.38 -26.10
N ILE A 546 19.27 13.57 -24.77
CA ILE A 546 19.37 12.45 -23.82
C ILE A 546 18.10 11.61 -23.87
N CYS A 547 18.27 10.30 -24.00
CA CYS A 547 17.21 9.31 -24.06
C CYS A 547 17.44 8.20 -23.04
N THR A 548 16.34 7.64 -22.52
CA THR A 548 16.30 6.37 -21.78
C THR A 548 15.25 5.47 -22.41
N ASP A 549 15.06 4.25 -21.89
CA ASP A 549 14.01 3.33 -22.36
C ASP A 549 12.59 3.89 -22.23
N THR A 550 12.38 4.85 -21.32
CA THR A 550 11.04 5.32 -20.94
C THR A 550 10.82 6.82 -21.16
N LEU A 551 11.90 7.61 -21.36
CA LEU A 551 11.84 9.07 -21.42
C LEU A 551 12.78 9.63 -22.48
N GLN A 552 12.38 10.75 -23.08
CA GLN A 552 13.21 11.53 -24.00
C GLN A 552 13.32 12.97 -23.49
N GLY A 553 14.55 13.48 -23.41
CA GLY A 553 14.86 14.84 -22.98
C GLY A 553 14.51 15.92 -24.02
N PRO A 554 14.79 17.19 -23.72
CA PRO A 554 14.70 18.26 -24.71
C PRO A 554 15.70 18.03 -25.86
N VAL A 555 15.33 18.49 -27.06
CA VAL A 555 16.21 18.48 -28.24
C VAL A 555 16.87 19.85 -28.36
N TYR A 556 18.19 19.89 -28.45
CA TYR A 556 18.94 21.11 -28.76
C TYR A 556 19.52 21.02 -30.17
N SER A 557 19.62 22.14 -30.88
CA SER A 557 20.08 22.22 -32.28
C SER A 557 21.23 23.20 -32.42
N PHE A 558 22.28 22.81 -33.12
CA PHE A 558 23.48 23.62 -33.35
C PHE A 558 24.06 23.38 -34.74
N THR A 559 24.83 24.35 -35.24
CA THR A 559 25.70 24.15 -36.40
C THR A 559 27.15 24.42 -36.01
N VAL A 560 28.09 23.66 -36.58
CA VAL A 560 29.53 23.92 -36.39
C VAL A 560 29.90 25.31 -36.91
N GLN A 561 29.28 25.73 -38.02
CA GLN A 561 29.52 27.03 -38.62
C GLN A 561 29.17 28.19 -37.68
N ASP A 562 28.03 28.14 -36.99
CA ASP A 562 27.60 29.25 -36.14
C ASP A 562 28.54 29.44 -34.95
N TYR A 563 29.01 28.36 -34.35
CA TYR A 563 29.98 28.45 -33.26
C TYR A 563 31.37 28.88 -33.76
N ALA A 564 31.81 28.41 -34.93
CA ALA A 564 33.10 28.85 -35.48
C ALA A 564 33.08 30.35 -35.79
N LYS A 565 31.98 30.86 -36.36
CA LYS A 565 31.76 32.30 -36.54
C LYS A 565 31.72 33.04 -35.21
N TYR A 566 31.14 32.46 -34.17
CA TYR A 566 31.14 33.05 -32.83
C TYR A 566 32.57 33.24 -32.31
N ILE A 567 33.44 32.22 -32.41
CA ILE A 567 34.85 32.35 -32.01
C ILE A 567 35.53 33.47 -32.81
N CYS A 568 35.36 33.51 -34.14
CA CYS A 568 35.95 34.54 -34.98
C CYS A 568 35.47 35.96 -34.61
N ASN A 569 34.17 36.12 -34.31
CA ASN A 569 33.57 37.40 -33.94
C ASN A 569 33.96 37.86 -32.52
N ASN A 570 34.34 36.92 -31.65
CA ASN A 570 34.74 37.19 -30.26
C ASN A 570 36.22 36.83 -30.04
N SER A 571 37.07 37.01 -31.05
CA SER A 571 38.46 36.54 -31.04
C SER A 571 39.31 37.08 -29.87
N ALA A 572 38.91 38.19 -29.25
CA ALA A 572 39.56 38.72 -28.04
C ALA A 572 39.36 37.85 -26.78
N GLU A 573 38.36 36.98 -26.76
CA GLU A 573 38.08 36.04 -25.67
C GLU A 573 38.81 34.70 -25.84
N TYR A 574 39.47 34.49 -26.99
CA TYR A 574 40.16 33.26 -27.34
C TYR A 574 41.64 33.50 -27.63
N SER A 575 42.46 32.45 -27.67
CA SER A 575 43.83 32.57 -28.17
C SER A 575 43.84 32.93 -29.66
N ALA A 576 44.89 33.61 -30.11
CA ALA A 576 45.04 33.95 -31.53
C ALA A 576 45.02 32.69 -32.40
N GLU A 577 45.61 31.60 -31.91
CA GLU A 577 45.68 30.31 -32.57
C GLU A 577 44.31 29.61 -32.62
N ALA A 578 43.47 29.72 -31.58
CA ALA A 578 42.11 29.19 -31.58
C ALA A 578 41.20 29.93 -32.59
N ALA A 579 41.32 31.25 -32.65
CA ALA A 579 40.59 32.06 -33.62
C ALA A 579 41.02 31.75 -35.06
N ALA A 580 42.33 31.62 -35.30
CA ALA A 580 42.88 31.22 -36.60
C ALA A 580 42.45 29.80 -37.01
N LEU A 581 42.39 28.86 -36.06
CA LEU A 581 41.87 27.52 -36.29
C LEU A 581 40.39 27.52 -36.68
N ALA A 582 39.56 28.29 -35.98
CA ALA A 582 38.14 28.43 -36.32
C ALA A 582 37.95 29.04 -37.72
N GLU A 583 38.76 30.04 -38.09
CA GLU A 583 38.73 30.65 -39.43
C GLU A 583 39.15 29.65 -40.52
N ALA A 584 40.24 28.93 -40.32
CA ALA A 584 40.70 27.90 -41.26
C ALA A 584 39.70 26.74 -41.39
N MET A 585 39.01 26.38 -40.30
CA MET A 585 37.93 25.39 -40.30
C MET A 585 36.74 25.86 -41.16
N LEU A 586 36.30 27.12 -40.99
CA LEU A 586 35.24 27.72 -41.81
C LEU A 586 35.62 27.74 -43.29
N GLN A 587 36.87 28.12 -43.59
CA GLN A 587 37.38 28.14 -44.95
C GLN A 587 37.35 26.72 -45.55
N TYR A 588 37.96 25.75 -44.88
CA TYR A 588 37.98 24.36 -45.34
C TYR A 588 36.56 23.79 -45.53
N GLY A 589 35.64 24.04 -44.60
CA GLY A 589 34.24 23.63 -44.74
C GLY A 589 33.54 24.23 -45.96
N ALA A 590 33.80 25.51 -46.28
CA ALA A 590 33.24 26.17 -47.45
C ALA A 590 33.73 25.55 -48.77
N TYR A 591 35.04 25.28 -48.90
CA TYR A 591 35.60 24.63 -50.09
C TYR A 591 35.18 23.16 -50.20
N ALA A 592 35.06 22.44 -49.08
CA ALA A 592 34.56 21.07 -49.06
C ALA A 592 33.12 21.01 -49.57
N LYS A 593 32.25 21.90 -49.05
CA LYS A 593 30.86 22.01 -49.52
C LYS A 593 30.81 22.32 -51.02
N ALA A 594 31.58 23.32 -51.46
CA ALA A 594 31.56 23.74 -52.85
C ALA A 594 31.97 22.61 -53.81
N TYR A 595 33.05 21.90 -53.50
CA TYR A 595 33.53 20.76 -54.30
C TYR A 595 32.48 19.64 -54.41
N PHE A 596 31.85 19.23 -53.31
CA PHE A 596 30.87 18.14 -53.34
C PHE A 596 29.51 18.55 -53.95
N GLU A 597 29.16 19.83 -53.91
CA GLU A 597 27.97 20.37 -54.58
C GLU A 597 28.21 20.70 -56.07
N GLY A 598 29.46 20.60 -56.54
CA GLY A 598 29.83 20.96 -57.91
C GLY A 598 29.76 22.47 -58.19
N THR A 599 30.04 23.29 -57.17
CA THR A 599 30.08 24.75 -57.27
C THR A 599 31.52 25.27 -57.20
N ALA A 600 31.81 26.36 -57.90
CA ALA A 600 33.14 26.94 -57.96
C ALA A 600 33.32 28.05 -56.90
N LEU A 601 34.39 27.97 -56.12
CA LEU A 601 34.87 29.03 -55.24
C LEU A 601 36.28 29.45 -55.65
N ALA A 602 36.50 30.76 -55.81
CA ALA A 602 37.81 31.32 -56.15
C ALA A 602 38.76 31.21 -54.94
N PRO A 603 40.02 30.78 -55.14
CA PRO A 603 40.96 30.57 -54.04
C PRO A 603 41.34 31.91 -53.39
N THR A 604 41.70 31.86 -52.10
CA THR A 604 42.29 33.03 -51.44
C THR A 604 43.78 33.14 -51.75
N ALA A 605 44.39 34.31 -51.55
CA ALA A 605 45.82 34.50 -51.76
C ALA A 605 46.69 33.52 -50.93
N ALA A 606 46.23 33.17 -49.72
CA ALA A 606 46.92 32.19 -48.87
C ALA A 606 46.83 30.76 -49.46
N MET A 607 45.73 30.41 -50.13
CA MET A 607 45.58 29.12 -50.79
C MET A 607 46.44 29.02 -52.04
N GLU A 608 46.48 30.09 -52.86
CA GLU A 608 47.31 30.13 -54.07
C GLU A 608 48.81 29.96 -53.77
N ALA A 609 49.25 30.36 -52.57
CA ALA A 609 50.61 30.15 -52.11
C ALA A 609 50.94 28.67 -51.78
N VAL A 610 49.93 27.82 -51.57
CA VAL A 610 50.10 26.39 -51.29
C VAL A 610 50.27 25.62 -52.59
N THR A 611 51.50 25.18 -52.85
CA THR A 611 51.91 24.44 -54.05
C THR A 611 52.43 23.04 -53.70
N ALA A 612 52.66 22.18 -54.68
CA ALA A 612 53.26 20.86 -54.42
C ALA A 612 54.63 20.95 -53.69
N ASP A 613 55.36 22.04 -53.89
CA ASP A 613 56.65 22.29 -53.25
C ASP A 613 56.51 22.68 -51.77
N THR A 614 55.38 23.28 -51.36
CA THR A 614 55.10 23.55 -49.93
C THR A 614 54.89 22.27 -49.10
N LEU A 615 54.72 21.11 -49.75
CA LEU A 615 54.55 19.80 -49.10
C LEU A 615 55.76 18.86 -49.37
N SER A 616 56.92 19.40 -49.75
CA SER A 616 58.04 18.65 -50.37
C SER A 616 58.87 17.71 -49.46
N GLU A 617 58.64 17.68 -48.15
CA GLU A 617 59.57 17.04 -47.21
C GLU A 617 59.35 15.54 -46.96
N LEU A 618 58.43 14.89 -47.67
CA LEU A 618 58.03 13.54 -47.32
C LEU A 618 57.83 12.73 -48.65
N MET A 619 58.25 11.47 -48.69
CA MET A 619 57.96 10.52 -49.79
C MET A 619 57.35 9.22 -49.24
N PRO A 620 56.32 8.64 -49.88
CA PRO A 620 55.74 7.39 -49.41
C PRO A 620 56.79 6.28 -49.42
N GLY A 621 56.93 5.57 -48.30
CA GLY A 621 57.81 4.42 -48.18
C GLY A 621 57.03 3.13 -48.38
N SER A 622 57.38 2.34 -49.39
CA SER A 622 56.85 0.98 -49.54
C SER A 622 57.95 -0.06 -49.27
N SER A 623 57.60 -1.15 -48.58
CA SER A 623 58.49 -2.29 -48.38
C SER A 623 57.76 -3.62 -48.61
N GLY A 624 58.52 -4.65 -48.99
CA GLY A 624 57.96 -5.96 -49.37
C GLY A 624 57.49 -6.03 -50.83
N THR A 625 56.81 -7.12 -51.18
CA THR A 625 56.30 -7.41 -52.52
C THR A 625 54.83 -7.80 -52.45
N LEU A 626 53.99 -7.18 -53.28
CA LEU A 626 52.58 -7.56 -53.37
C LEU A 626 52.44 -9.00 -53.91
N PRO A 627 51.42 -9.75 -53.48
CA PRO A 627 51.12 -11.07 -54.06
C PRO A 627 50.90 -11.00 -55.58
N GLU A 628 51.34 -12.03 -56.29
CA GLU A 628 51.12 -12.18 -57.73
C GLU A 628 49.60 -12.17 -58.02
N GLY A 629 49.14 -11.24 -58.86
CA GLY A 629 47.71 -11.00 -59.12
C GLY A 629 47.10 -9.79 -58.39
N ILE A 630 47.83 -9.14 -57.46
CA ILE A 630 47.42 -7.89 -56.80
C ILE A 630 48.40 -6.76 -57.16
N THR A 631 47.86 -5.63 -57.62
CA THR A 631 48.65 -4.43 -57.93
C THR A 631 48.12 -3.20 -57.21
N TYR A 632 49.00 -2.37 -56.67
CA TYR A 632 48.63 -1.11 -56.06
C TYR A 632 48.15 -0.13 -57.15
N TYR A 633 46.97 0.45 -56.97
CA TYR A 633 46.37 1.36 -57.95
C TYR A 633 46.54 2.84 -57.55
N GLY A 634 46.27 3.18 -56.29
CA GLY A 634 46.37 4.57 -55.83
C GLY A 634 45.66 4.84 -54.51
N THR A 635 45.77 6.07 -54.02
CA THR A 635 45.15 6.53 -52.77
C THR A 635 44.08 7.56 -53.04
N THR A 636 43.07 7.64 -52.18
CA THR A 636 42.16 8.80 -52.10
C THR A 636 41.87 9.16 -50.64
N LEU A 637 41.50 10.41 -50.39
CA LEU A 637 40.93 10.84 -49.12
C LEU A 637 39.40 10.89 -49.25
N LEU A 638 38.71 10.23 -48.33
CA LEU A 638 37.27 10.39 -48.15
C LEU A 638 37.03 11.35 -46.99
N LEU A 639 36.24 12.39 -47.26
CA LEU A 639 35.94 13.46 -46.31
C LEU A 639 34.63 13.16 -45.60
N GLU A 640 34.68 12.26 -44.62
CA GLU A 640 33.56 11.91 -43.73
C GLU A 640 33.69 12.68 -42.40
N SER A 641 32.94 12.29 -41.36
CA SER A 641 33.03 12.90 -40.02
C SER A 641 34.42 12.82 -39.39
N ASN A 642 35.22 11.86 -39.85
CA ASN A 642 36.67 11.84 -39.74
C ASN A 642 37.26 11.64 -41.14
N THR A 643 38.50 12.08 -41.37
CA THR A 643 39.17 11.81 -42.64
C THR A 643 39.49 10.32 -42.75
N VAL A 644 39.14 9.71 -43.88
CA VAL A 644 39.47 8.32 -44.20
C VAL A 644 40.48 8.29 -45.34
N LEU A 645 41.62 7.66 -45.12
CA LEU A 645 42.61 7.38 -46.16
C LEU A 645 42.31 6.02 -46.77
N ARG A 646 41.92 6.00 -48.05
CA ARG A 646 41.56 4.78 -48.78
C ARG A 646 42.62 4.43 -49.80
N HIS A 647 43.19 3.23 -49.69
CA HIS A 647 44.17 2.67 -50.61
C HIS A 647 43.51 1.63 -51.53
N TYR A 648 43.61 1.82 -52.84
CA TYR A 648 43.03 0.94 -53.84
C TYR A 648 44.04 -0.05 -54.42
N PHE A 649 43.56 -1.27 -54.65
CA PHE A 649 44.30 -2.38 -55.21
C PHE A 649 43.48 -2.99 -56.35
N ARG A 650 44.13 -3.20 -57.50
CA ARG A 650 43.56 -3.92 -58.63
C ARG A 650 43.92 -5.40 -58.49
N VAL A 651 42.92 -6.25 -58.66
CA VAL A 651 43.02 -7.70 -58.49
C VAL A 651 42.72 -8.38 -59.83
N GLU A 652 43.52 -9.38 -60.20
CA GLU A 652 43.29 -10.15 -61.43
C GLU A 652 42.00 -10.98 -61.37
N PRO A 653 41.27 -11.14 -62.49
CA PRO A 653 40.03 -11.91 -62.51
C PRO A 653 40.22 -13.36 -62.03
N GLY A 654 39.45 -13.78 -61.03
CA GLY A 654 39.50 -15.15 -60.49
C GLY A 654 40.47 -15.36 -59.33
N PHE A 655 41.21 -14.32 -58.91
CA PHE A 655 42.08 -14.38 -57.75
C PHE A 655 41.30 -14.24 -56.43
N ASP A 656 41.46 -15.19 -55.50
CA ASP A 656 40.78 -15.17 -54.21
C ASP A 656 41.50 -14.27 -53.20
N VAL A 657 40.81 -13.20 -52.79
CA VAL A 657 41.32 -12.21 -51.85
C VAL A 657 40.75 -12.33 -50.44
N SER A 658 39.90 -13.33 -50.17
CA SER A 658 39.31 -13.56 -48.85
C SER A 658 40.35 -13.79 -47.74
N GLN A 659 41.54 -14.23 -48.12
CA GLN A 659 42.70 -14.41 -47.24
C GLN A 659 43.46 -13.11 -46.92
N TYR A 660 43.09 -11.96 -47.49
CA TYR A 660 43.76 -10.67 -47.25
C TYR A 660 42.81 -9.67 -46.57
N ALA A 661 43.38 -8.83 -45.72
CA ALA A 661 42.65 -7.86 -44.89
C ALA A 661 42.14 -6.61 -45.66
N PHE A 662 41.38 -6.80 -46.74
CA PHE A 662 40.68 -5.70 -47.41
C PHE A 662 39.44 -5.25 -46.61
N THR A 663 39.23 -3.93 -46.50
CA THR A 663 38.06 -3.37 -45.80
C THR A 663 36.83 -3.25 -46.70
N GLY A 664 36.98 -3.42 -48.01
CA GLY A 664 35.86 -3.50 -48.95
C GLY A 664 36.28 -3.53 -50.42
N SER A 665 35.31 -3.40 -51.32
CA SER A 665 35.52 -3.38 -52.77
C SER A 665 34.59 -2.39 -53.48
N LYS A 666 35.05 -1.85 -54.61
CA LYS A 666 34.29 -0.93 -55.47
C LYS A 666 34.65 -1.17 -56.94
N GLY A 667 33.72 -1.73 -57.71
CA GLY A 667 33.97 -2.10 -59.11
C GLY A 667 35.07 -3.16 -59.21
N ASN A 668 36.11 -2.89 -60.01
CA ASN A 668 37.26 -3.79 -60.21
C ASN A 668 38.39 -3.58 -59.19
N TYR A 669 38.11 -2.88 -58.08
CA TYR A 669 39.11 -2.54 -57.06
C TYR A 669 38.70 -3.07 -55.69
N TYR A 670 39.69 -3.56 -54.95
CA TYR A 670 39.60 -3.78 -53.51
C TYR A 670 40.30 -2.62 -52.80
N TYR A 671 39.91 -2.34 -51.56
CA TYR A 671 40.50 -1.24 -50.82
C TYR A 671 40.73 -1.56 -49.34
N ILE A 672 41.65 -0.80 -48.76
CA ILE A 672 41.91 -0.76 -47.32
C ILE A 672 41.71 0.68 -46.85
N ASP A 673 40.86 0.85 -45.83
CA ASP A 673 40.56 2.13 -45.22
C ASP A 673 41.29 2.30 -43.90
N THR A 674 41.88 3.47 -43.71
CA THR A 674 42.26 3.97 -42.40
C THR A 674 41.38 5.16 -42.06
N ALA A 675 40.41 4.94 -41.18
CA ALA A 675 39.52 5.98 -40.67
C ALA A 675 40.09 6.65 -39.40
N GLY A 676 39.50 7.77 -38.99
CA GLY A 676 39.85 8.43 -37.72
C GLY A 676 41.12 9.26 -37.78
N ILE A 677 41.50 9.75 -38.97
CA ILE A 677 42.70 10.58 -39.11
C ILE A 677 42.30 12.06 -38.93
N SER A 678 42.62 12.62 -37.78
CA SER A 678 42.44 14.04 -37.46
C SER A 678 43.40 14.93 -38.24
N VAL A 679 43.01 16.17 -38.57
CA VAL A 679 43.77 17.00 -39.52
C VAL A 679 45.17 17.35 -39.01
N ASN A 680 45.31 17.62 -37.73
CA ASN A 680 46.58 17.82 -37.01
C ASN A 680 47.57 16.65 -37.17
N ARG A 681 47.09 15.42 -37.38
CA ARG A 681 47.93 14.23 -37.55
C ARG A 681 48.30 13.93 -39.00
N PHE A 682 47.95 14.78 -39.96
CA PHE A 682 48.19 14.51 -41.38
C PHE A 682 49.66 14.31 -41.73
N ARG A 683 50.60 14.90 -40.99
CA ARG A 683 52.04 14.67 -41.21
C ARG A 683 52.46 13.25 -40.82
N ILE A 684 51.77 12.62 -39.88
CA ILE A 684 52.10 11.28 -39.38
C ILE A 684 51.73 10.25 -40.44
N PRO A 685 52.70 9.50 -40.99
CA PRO A 685 52.39 8.45 -41.96
C PRO A 685 51.60 7.32 -41.29
N VAL A 686 50.53 6.89 -41.93
CA VAL A 686 49.79 5.68 -41.53
C VAL A 686 50.36 4.50 -42.30
N SER A 687 50.63 3.40 -41.61
CA SER A 687 51.06 2.15 -42.25
C SER A 687 49.88 1.28 -42.62
N VAL A 688 49.76 0.93 -43.90
CA VAL A 688 48.79 -0.03 -44.44
C VAL A 688 49.54 -1.25 -44.95
N SER A 689 49.07 -2.45 -44.59
CA SER A 689 49.72 -3.69 -45.01
C SER A 689 48.75 -4.66 -45.66
N VAL A 690 49.23 -5.39 -46.66
CA VAL A 690 48.55 -6.54 -47.24
C VAL A 690 49.17 -7.79 -46.59
N THR A 691 48.39 -8.41 -45.69
CA THR A 691 48.83 -9.53 -44.85
C THR A 691 47.89 -10.71 -45.06
N GLU A 692 48.43 -11.93 -45.14
CA GLU A 692 47.63 -13.16 -45.21
C GLU A 692 47.06 -13.51 -43.84
N GLN A 693 45.76 -13.76 -43.78
CA GLN A 693 45.06 -14.20 -42.58
C GLN A 693 44.96 -15.74 -42.59
N THR A 694 45.97 -16.42 -42.05
CA THR A 694 45.93 -17.88 -41.86
C THR A 694 45.34 -18.23 -40.51
N GLY A 695 44.01 -18.23 -40.38
CA GLY A 695 43.33 -18.60 -39.13
C GLY A 695 43.69 -17.73 -37.92
N PHE A 696 43.29 -18.15 -36.71
CA PHE A 696 43.34 -17.38 -35.45
C PHE A 696 44.75 -16.97 -34.93
N GLN A 697 45.79 -17.05 -35.75
CA GLN A 697 47.13 -16.55 -35.45
C GLN A 697 47.65 -15.78 -36.67
N GLN A 698 47.96 -14.49 -36.49
CA GLN A 698 48.68 -13.68 -37.49
C GLN A 698 49.98 -14.40 -37.87
N SER A 699 50.12 -14.84 -39.12
CA SER A 699 51.41 -15.28 -39.63
C SER A 699 52.31 -14.04 -39.79
N SER A 700 53.50 -14.11 -39.22
CA SER A 700 54.40 -12.99 -38.94
C SER A 700 55.18 -12.51 -40.17
N GLY A 701 54.49 -12.09 -41.22
CA GLY A 701 55.12 -11.45 -42.37
C GLY A 701 54.13 -10.67 -43.22
N SER A 702 54.05 -9.36 -43.01
CA SER A 702 53.44 -8.45 -44.00
C SER A 702 54.10 -8.70 -45.35
N LYS A 703 53.34 -9.14 -46.36
CA LYS A 703 53.89 -9.36 -47.71
C LYS A 703 54.27 -8.04 -48.35
N TRP A 704 53.48 -7.00 -48.07
CA TRP A 704 53.73 -5.63 -48.50
C TRP A 704 53.19 -4.64 -47.46
N SER A 705 53.92 -3.54 -47.26
CA SER A 705 53.52 -2.43 -46.40
C SER A 705 53.76 -1.10 -47.10
N LEU A 706 52.85 -0.15 -46.88
CA LEU A 706 52.92 1.21 -47.37
C LEU A 706 52.75 2.18 -46.20
N SER A 707 53.76 3.00 -45.98
CA SER A 707 53.71 4.13 -45.07
C SER A 707 53.28 5.38 -45.86
N TYR A 708 52.07 5.86 -45.58
CA TYR A 708 51.44 6.94 -46.34
C TYR A 708 50.80 7.99 -45.41
N SER A 709 51.26 9.22 -45.54
CA SER A 709 50.66 10.39 -44.88
C SER A 709 49.58 11.02 -45.79
N PRO A 710 48.46 11.52 -45.24
CA PRO A 710 47.52 12.34 -45.99
C PRO A 710 48.15 13.50 -46.77
N LEU A 711 49.22 14.14 -46.26
CA LEU A 711 49.92 15.22 -46.97
C LEU A 711 50.49 14.76 -48.32
N TYR A 712 50.82 13.47 -48.50
CA TYR A 712 51.21 12.93 -49.81
C TYR A 712 50.10 13.00 -50.84
N TYR A 713 48.87 12.74 -50.40
CA TYR A 713 47.74 12.83 -51.29
C TYR A 713 47.50 14.30 -51.68
N LEU A 714 47.56 15.23 -50.73
CA LEU A 714 47.43 16.66 -51.04
C LEU A 714 48.50 17.11 -52.04
N ARG A 715 49.76 16.69 -51.84
CA ARG A 715 50.87 16.99 -52.76
C ARG A 715 50.63 16.41 -54.16
N SER A 716 50.18 15.16 -54.26
CA SER A 716 49.96 14.50 -55.55
C SER A 716 48.84 15.17 -56.35
N VAL A 717 47.78 15.60 -55.66
CA VAL A 717 46.67 16.38 -56.24
C VAL A 717 47.17 17.72 -56.78
N LEU A 718 48.00 18.44 -56.02
CA LEU A 718 48.56 19.75 -56.41
C LEU A 718 49.55 19.65 -57.58
N GLY A 719 50.38 18.61 -57.61
CA GLY A 719 51.42 18.43 -58.63
C GLY A 719 50.93 17.85 -59.96
N ALA A 720 49.71 17.34 -60.04
CA ALA A 720 49.16 16.77 -61.27
C ALA A 720 48.57 17.84 -62.20
N GLU A 721 48.96 17.78 -63.49
CA GLU A 721 48.56 18.77 -64.52
C GLU A 721 47.04 18.75 -64.80
N ASN A 722 46.41 17.57 -64.76
CA ASN A 722 45.00 17.36 -65.16
C ASN A 722 44.03 17.20 -63.97
N THR A 723 44.42 17.63 -62.77
CA THR A 723 43.52 17.60 -61.60
C THR A 723 42.51 18.75 -61.69
N ASP A 724 41.27 18.42 -61.36
CA ASP A 724 40.15 19.36 -61.21
C ASP A 724 40.55 20.59 -60.34
N PRO A 725 40.42 21.84 -60.85
CA PRO A 725 40.80 23.05 -60.10
C PRO A 725 40.11 23.14 -58.74
N GLU A 726 38.86 22.74 -58.65
CA GLU A 726 38.05 22.73 -57.44
C GLU A 726 38.62 21.73 -56.41
N LEU A 727 39.10 20.58 -56.86
CA LEU A 727 39.83 19.63 -56.01
C LEU A 727 41.16 20.22 -55.53
N LYS A 728 41.87 21.00 -56.36
CA LYS A 728 43.08 21.72 -55.95
C LYS A 728 42.77 22.73 -54.85
N HIS A 729 41.72 23.54 -55.00
CA HIS A 729 41.31 24.50 -53.98
C HIS A 729 40.93 23.80 -52.66
N LEU A 730 40.21 22.67 -52.74
CA LEU A 730 39.86 21.87 -51.57
C LEU A 730 41.10 21.40 -50.80
N VAL A 731 42.09 20.82 -51.47
CA VAL A 731 43.31 20.35 -50.79
C VAL A 731 44.17 21.50 -50.25
N GLN A 732 44.16 22.68 -50.88
CA GLN A 732 44.82 23.87 -50.35
C GLN A 732 44.18 24.35 -49.05
N ALA A 733 42.84 24.45 -49.02
CA ALA A 733 42.11 24.82 -47.81
C ALA A 733 42.30 23.78 -46.69
N MET A 734 42.33 22.48 -47.04
CA MET A 734 42.62 21.40 -46.11
C MET A 734 44.03 21.49 -45.50
N TYR A 735 45.03 21.90 -46.29
CA TYR A 735 46.39 22.13 -45.81
C TYR A 735 46.48 23.33 -44.85
N LEU A 736 45.78 24.43 -45.14
CA LEU A 736 45.72 25.58 -44.25
C LEU A 736 45.04 25.22 -42.91
N PHE A 737 43.98 24.41 -42.96
CA PHE A 737 43.34 23.88 -41.75
C PHE A 737 44.27 22.95 -40.96
N HIS A 738 45.03 22.08 -41.63
CA HIS A 738 46.09 21.28 -41.01
C HIS A 738 47.11 22.14 -40.26
N ARG A 739 47.61 23.20 -40.91
CA ARG A 739 48.59 24.12 -40.32
C ARG A 739 48.04 24.84 -39.09
N ALA A 740 46.85 25.41 -39.19
CA ALA A 740 46.21 26.08 -38.06
C ALA A 740 45.95 25.13 -36.89
N ALA A 741 45.58 23.88 -37.15
CA ALA A 741 45.37 22.88 -36.09
C ALA A 741 46.68 22.53 -35.36
N LEU A 742 47.78 22.39 -36.11
CA LEU A 742 49.12 22.18 -35.53
C LEU A 742 49.58 23.38 -34.69
N ASP A 743 49.43 24.60 -35.22
CA ASP A 743 49.86 25.82 -34.53
C ASP A 743 49.08 25.99 -33.20
N TYR A 744 47.78 25.62 -33.20
CA TYR A 744 46.97 25.59 -31.98
C TYR A 744 47.44 24.53 -30.97
N GLU A 745 47.65 23.27 -31.38
CA GLU A 745 48.17 22.23 -30.46
C GLU A 745 49.55 22.59 -29.88
N MET A 746 50.42 23.21 -30.68
CA MET A 746 51.71 23.70 -30.22
C MET A 746 51.56 24.81 -29.16
N SER A 747 50.56 25.69 -29.30
CA SER A 747 50.28 26.74 -28.32
C SER A 747 49.85 26.18 -26.95
N LEU A 748 49.23 24.99 -26.94
CA LEU A 748 48.83 24.27 -25.72
C LEU A 748 49.98 23.49 -25.07
N GLY A 749 51.15 23.39 -25.72
CA GLY A 749 52.30 22.62 -25.23
C GLY A 749 52.15 21.11 -25.40
N GLU A 750 51.20 20.64 -26.20
CA GLU A 750 50.90 19.22 -26.40
C GLU A 750 51.85 18.54 -27.41
N ILE A 751 52.62 19.33 -28.18
CA ILE A 751 53.63 18.88 -29.15
C ILE A 751 54.85 19.81 -29.09
N THR A 752 56.07 19.27 -29.18
CA THR A 752 57.32 20.06 -29.21
C THR A 752 57.60 20.65 -30.60
N PRO A 753 58.10 21.90 -30.72
CA PRO A 753 58.51 22.47 -32.02
C PRO A 753 59.71 21.72 -32.63
N GLU A 754 59.73 21.52 -33.96
CA GLU A 754 60.93 21.03 -34.67
C GLU A 754 61.96 22.16 -34.88
N PRO A 755 63.27 21.87 -34.83
CA PRO A 755 64.34 22.82 -35.16
C PRO A 755 64.42 23.06 -36.68
N PRO A 756 64.92 24.23 -37.13
CA PRO A 756 65.06 24.54 -38.55
C PRO A 756 66.11 23.65 -39.24
N VAL A 757 65.84 23.23 -40.47
CA VAL A 757 66.76 22.44 -41.31
C VAL A 757 67.96 23.31 -41.71
N ALA A 758 69.17 22.84 -41.43
CA ALA A 758 70.41 23.43 -41.92
C ALA A 758 70.65 23.05 -43.40
N GLU A 759 70.94 24.02 -44.24
CA GLU A 759 71.49 23.83 -45.59
C GLU A 759 72.90 23.20 -45.50
N ALA A 760 73.05 21.92 -45.85
CA ALA A 760 74.25 21.19 -46.31
C ALA A 760 73.98 19.67 -46.09
N GLU A 761 74.15 18.72 -47.00
CA GLU A 761 75.04 18.58 -48.14
C GLU A 761 74.35 17.80 -49.27
N LEU A 762 74.42 18.35 -50.48
CA LEU A 762 74.43 17.58 -51.72
C LEU A 762 75.83 16.97 -51.87
N SER A 763 75.95 15.65 -51.67
CA SER A 763 76.95 14.80 -52.34
C SER A 763 76.46 13.37 -52.44
#